data_AF-A0A1F9D9K2-F1
#
_entry.id   AF-A0A1F9D9K2-F1
#
_cell.length_a   1.000
_cell.length_b   1.000
_cell.length_c   1.000
_cell.angle_alpha   90.00
_cell.angle_beta   90.00
_cell.angle_gamma   90.00
#
_symmetry.space_group_name_H-M   'P 1'
#
loop_
_entity.id
_entity.type
_entity.pdbx_description
1 polymer ?
#
loop_
_entity_poly.entity_id
_entity_poly.type
_entity_poly.pdbx_seq_one_letter_code
_entity_poly.pdbx_strand_id
1 'polypeptide(L)'
;MSLKKEQKYRSWVEVDLDNFIGNLKEIKRLIGPEVDFMPAVKADAYGHGAIEISHAALKNGAKMLGVANADEGAQLRISGIEAPIVILGPSTAAEIEQIIKYNLTPSVSDIAFAKLLQKASEKADRKLPVHIEVDTGMGRGGTMHSEALKLVREISKLSNIKLEGIFSHFASSEAMISYNDKQWQLFSDLLADLERSGIDIPLRHIDNSGAVLNYPECKLNMVRPGLMTYGIYPSVETQSKAKLSPVMSFKTSVVLLKDFPAGYGIGYGSTYVTSKPTRIATIPVGYGDGYAFLLSNQGEALIHGRRAPIVGRISMDMCTIDVTQIPACAVGDEVVLLGKQGKEYISANEIAQKAKTISYEILCALGKRAPRIFLQKGKTDTIEPRLRRLFVPDEEKSISRIDNIIRHCLQTRARDEELGNAIYYEMFETLFGKEDRQLELRSGFRYNIRIAQLPKVKKAAKHSDAYFRVSTHIEYKKTIKNNIFMIGCALNNSQLAALFEDPLCEYRWLLGSGKDLVIERDFTVERVRVDNKDIPVMETKKTRRGYEVWCGSEKLKEKINHEVKIEIEIATKQAKDNKIFPVYLVYPTRGVDINFNYEKVELKNVKAESFFAGRHPQPSIAGSKNKFIDIKISDKEWIFPTSGVIFIWDI
;
A
#
# COMPACT_ATOMS: atom_id res chain seq x y z
N MET A 1 24.18 -2.37 -28.58
CA MET A 1 23.78 -3.73 -28.96
C MET A 1 22.39 -3.99 -28.38
N SER A 2 21.42 -4.20 -29.26
CA SER A 2 19.99 -4.32 -28.90
C SER A 2 19.74 -5.66 -28.23
N LEU A 3 19.28 -5.62 -26.97
CA LEU A 3 18.67 -6.77 -26.32
C LEU A 3 17.41 -7.13 -27.13
N LYS A 4 17.51 -8.15 -28.01
CA LYS A 4 16.34 -8.95 -28.41
C LYS A 4 15.85 -9.69 -27.15
N LYS A 5 15.22 -8.95 -26.23
CA LYS A 5 14.48 -9.51 -25.10
C LYS A 5 13.31 -10.27 -25.69
N GLU A 6 13.14 -11.53 -25.30
CA GLU A 6 11.92 -12.28 -25.56
C GLU A 6 10.71 -11.41 -25.26
N GLN A 7 9.86 -11.22 -26.25
CA GLN A 7 8.74 -10.30 -26.15
C GLN A 7 7.69 -10.88 -25.19
N LYS A 8 7.72 -10.41 -23.95
CA LYS A 8 6.95 -10.98 -22.84
C LYS A 8 5.45 -10.60 -22.85
N TYR A 9 5.07 -9.54 -23.57
CA TYR A 9 3.71 -8.98 -23.55
C TYR A 9 3.15 -8.76 -24.95
N ARG A 10 1.83 -8.94 -25.11
CA ARG A 10 1.09 -8.70 -26.38
C ARG A 10 1.08 -7.21 -26.77
N SER A 11 0.96 -6.34 -25.78
CA SER A 11 1.06 -4.89 -25.90
C SER A 11 1.59 -4.33 -24.58
N TRP A 12 2.18 -3.13 -24.60
CA TRP A 12 2.73 -2.47 -23.41
C TRP A 12 2.74 -0.95 -23.59
N VAL A 13 2.73 -0.25 -22.46
CA VAL A 13 2.89 1.21 -22.39
C VAL A 13 4.27 1.50 -21.82
N GLU A 14 5.08 2.29 -22.52
CA GLU A 14 6.32 2.85 -21.99
C GLU A 14 6.06 4.25 -21.43
N VAL A 15 6.59 4.51 -20.24
CA VAL A 15 6.43 5.78 -19.51
C VAL A 15 7.82 6.33 -19.21
N ASP A 16 8.23 7.37 -19.93
CA ASP A 16 9.55 7.98 -19.81
C ASP A 16 9.58 8.99 -18.65
N LEU A 17 10.12 8.56 -17.51
CA LEU A 17 10.22 9.39 -16.31
C LEU A 17 11.21 10.54 -16.49
N ASP A 18 12.19 10.44 -17.38
CA ASP A 18 13.12 11.54 -17.64
C ASP A 18 12.41 12.68 -18.38
N ASN A 19 11.58 12.34 -19.37
CA ASN A 19 10.73 13.32 -20.05
C ASN A 19 9.73 13.95 -19.07
N PHE A 20 9.11 13.14 -18.21
CA PHE A 20 8.20 13.63 -17.17
C PHE A 20 8.91 14.63 -16.24
N ILE A 21 10.09 14.28 -15.73
CA ILE A 21 10.91 15.16 -14.89
C ILE A 21 11.33 16.43 -15.65
N GLY A 22 11.66 16.31 -16.93
CA GLY A 22 11.94 17.45 -17.81
C GLY A 22 10.76 18.42 -17.89
N ASN A 23 9.54 17.90 -18.05
CA ASN A 23 8.32 18.71 -18.08
C ASN A 23 8.07 19.39 -16.74
N LEU A 24 8.31 18.72 -15.60
CA LEU A 24 8.18 19.35 -14.27
C LEU A 24 9.16 20.50 -14.08
N LYS A 25 10.41 20.36 -14.58
CA LYS A 25 11.40 21.44 -14.56
C LYS A 25 10.97 22.62 -15.43
N GLU A 26 10.40 22.34 -16.61
CA GLU A 26 9.87 23.39 -17.48
C GLU A 26 8.68 24.12 -16.82
N ILE A 27 7.78 23.40 -16.16
CA ILE A 27 6.70 24.00 -15.36
C ILE A 27 7.29 24.90 -14.27
N LYS A 28 8.27 24.41 -13.49
CA LYS A 28 8.89 25.21 -12.43
C LYS A 28 9.57 26.47 -12.98
N ARG A 29 10.20 26.38 -14.16
CA ARG A 29 10.76 27.53 -14.88
C ARG A 29 9.69 28.56 -15.27
N LEU A 30 8.52 28.10 -15.73
CA LEU A 30 7.41 28.96 -16.16
C LEU A 30 6.69 29.65 -14.99
N ILE A 31 6.54 28.98 -13.85
CA ILE A 31 5.83 29.52 -12.68
C ILE A 31 6.73 30.29 -11.71
N GLY A 32 8.05 30.05 -11.75
CA GLY A 32 9.02 30.68 -10.87
C GLY A 32 9.31 29.89 -9.58
N PRO A 33 10.34 30.29 -8.81
CA PRO A 33 10.80 29.56 -7.63
C PRO A 33 9.80 29.60 -6.46
N GLU A 34 9.06 30.70 -6.29
CA GLU A 34 8.17 30.94 -5.15
C GLU A 34 6.79 30.27 -5.28
N VAL A 35 6.40 29.87 -6.50
CA VAL A 35 5.07 29.28 -6.76
C VAL A 35 5.16 27.77 -6.68
N ASP A 36 4.30 27.16 -5.85
CA ASP A 36 4.19 25.72 -5.72
C ASP A 36 3.40 25.11 -6.90
N PHE A 37 3.51 23.79 -7.09
CA PHE A 37 2.68 23.08 -8.05
C PHE A 37 2.13 21.78 -7.47
N MET A 38 0.87 21.51 -7.83
CA MET A 38 0.14 20.29 -7.50
C MET A 38 -0.22 19.58 -8.82
N PRO A 39 0.57 18.61 -9.28
CA PRO A 39 0.24 17.90 -10.49
C PRO A 39 -1.03 17.06 -10.31
N ALA A 40 -1.88 17.08 -11.32
CA ALA A 40 -3.08 16.25 -11.36
C ALA A 40 -2.70 14.82 -11.79
N VAL A 41 -2.82 13.89 -10.85
CA VAL A 41 -2.53 12.45 -11.02
C VAL A 41 -3.81 11.60 -11.04
N LYS A 42 -4.97 12.24 -11.19
CA LYS A 42 -6.26 11.58 -11.37
C LYS A 42 -6.32 10.67 -12.59
N ALA A 43 -7.27 9.73 -12.57
CA ALA A 43 -7.49 8.73 -13.61
C ALA A 43 -6.21 7.93 -13.94
N ASP A 44 -5.54 7.43 -12.90
CA ASP A 44 -4.27 6.69 -13.00
C ASP A 44 -3.14 7.51 -13.64
N ALA A 45 -2.97 8.77 -13.19
CA ALA A 45 -2.10 9.76 -13.81
C ALA A 45 -2.33 9.87 -15.32
N TYR A 46 -3.59 10.04 -15.72
CA TYR A 46 -3.99 10.12 -17.12
C TYR A 46 -3.56 8.86 -17.90
N GLY A 47 -3.66 7.69 -17.26
CA GLY A 47 -3.24 6.39 -17.81
C GLY A 47 -1.74 6.08 -17.78
N HIS A 48 -0.90 6.94 -17.19
CA HIS A 48 0.55 6.76 -17.11
C HIS A 48 0.99 5.91 -15.90
N GLY A 49 0.11 5.66 -14.93
CA GLY A 49 0.45 4.96 -13.69
C GLY A 49 0.62 5.93 -12.53
N ALA A 50 -0.41 6.04 -11.69
CA ALA A 50 -0.50 7.08 -10.66
C ALA A 50 0.61 7.02 -9.60
N ILE A 51 1.00 5.81 -9.18
CA ILE A 51 1.94 5.63 -8.05
C ILE A 51 3.34 6.14 -8.43
N GLU A 52 3.90 5.63 -9.53
CA GLU A 52 5.24 5.98 -9.99
C GLU A 52 5.34 7.45 -10.41
N ILE A 53 4.31 7.96 -11.10
CA ILE A 53 4.22 9.38 -11.46
C ILE A 53 4.18 10.26 -10.22
N SER A 54 3.42 9.86 -9.20
CA SER A 54 3.33 10.60 -7.94
C SER A 54 4.67 10.63 -7.19
N HIS A 55 5.36 9.49 -7.08
CA HIS A 55 6.71 9.48 -6.49
C HIS A 55 7.70 10.35 -7.27
N ALA A 56 7.67 10.26 -8.61
CA ALA A 56 8.52 11.08 -9.46
C ALA A 56 8.20 12.58 -9.30
N ALA A 57 6.93 12.95 -9.22
CA ALA A 57 6.48 14.32 -9.02
C ALA A 57 6.94 14.89 -7.69
N LEU A 58 6.67 14.18 -6.59
CA LEU A 58 7.04 14.61 -5.23
C LEU A 58 8.56 14.75 -5.08
N LYS A 59 9.33 13.79 -5.61
CA LYS A 59 10.79 13.85 -5.61
C LYS A 59 11.34 15.07 -6.38
N ASN A 60 10.58 15.60 -7.33
CA ASN A 60 10.97 16.73 -8.17
C ASN A 60 10.22 18.02 -7.83
N GLY A 61 9.75 18.15 -6.59
CA GLY A 61 9.29 19.42 -6.03
C GLY A 61 7.79 19.67 -6.08
N ALA A 62 6.97 18.68 -6.45
CA ALA A 62 5.53 18.79 -6.29
C ALA A 62 5.18 18.94 -4.80
N LYS A 63 4.36 19.92 -4.46
CA LYS A 63 3.96 20.22 -3.07
C LYS A 63 2.85 19.30 -2.58
N MET A 64 1.90 19.00 -3.46
CA MET A 64 0.70 18.20 -3.20
C MET A 64 0.38 17.39 -4.46
N LEU A 65 -0.57 16.46 -4.39
CA LEU A 65 -1.08 15.70 -5.53
C LEU A 65 -2.59 15.89 -5.67
N GLY A 66 -3.08 16.05 -6.90
CA GLY A 66 -4.51 16.18 -7.19
C GLY A 66 -5.12 14.90 -7.73
N VAL A 67 -6.14 14.35 -7.06
CA VAL A 67 -6.90 13.15 -7.47
C VAL A 67 -8.37 13.48 -7.72
N ALA A 68 -9.14 12.59 -8.34
CA ALA A 68 -10.55 12.82 -8.63
C ALA A 68 -11.49 12.49 -7.46
N ASN A 69 -11.18 11.44 -6.69
CA ASN A 69 -12.03 10.90 -5.63
C ASN A 69 -11.19 10.30 -4.47
N ALA A 70 -11.87 9.86 -3.41
CA ALA A 70 -11.21 9.30 -2.24
C ALA A 70 -10.46 7.98 -2.55
N ASP A 71 -10.95 7.20 -3.51
CA ASP A 71 -10.36 5.92 -3.89
C ASP A 71 -8.98 6.05 -4.52
N GLU A 72 -8.83 6.97 -5.47
CA GLU A 72 -7.53 7.30 -6.04
C GLU A 72 -6.57 7.81 -4.96
N GLY A 73 -7.05 8.61 -4.00
CA GLY A 73 -6.26 9.07 -2.87
C GLY A 73 -5.82 7.93 -1.94
N ALA A 74 -6.73 7.01 -1.63
CA ALA A 74 -6.45 5.82 -0.83
C ALA A 74 -5.40 4.93 -1.51
N GLN A 75 -5.48 4.73 -2.83
CA GLN A 75 -4.50 3.98 -3.59
C GLN A 75 -3.07 4.54 -3.43
N LEU A 76 -2.93 5.86 -3.50
CA LEU A 76 -1.64 6.53 -3.31
C LEU A 76 -1.14 6.36 -1.87
N ARG A 77 -2.02 6.50 -0.87
CA ARG A 77 -1.68 6.33 0.55
C ARG A 77 -1.22 4.91 0.88
N ILE A 78 -1.95 3.90 0.42
CA ILE A 78 -1.59 2.48 0.57
C ILE A 78 -0.24 2.18 -0.07
N SER A 79 0.13 2.92 -1.12
CA SER A 79 1.43 2.80 -1.79
C SER A 79 2.58 3.53 -1.07
N GLY A 80 2.33 4.13 0.10
CA GLY A 80 3.33 4.80 0.91
C GLY A 80 3.53 6.29 0.61
N ILE A 81 2.63 6.94 -0.12
CA ILE A 81 2.69 8.39 -0.34
C ILE A 81 2.14 9.12 0.87
N GLU A 82 2.99 9.92 1.53
CA GLU A 82 2.66 10.69 2.73
C GLU A 82 2.33 12.17 2.43
N ALA A 83 2.71 12.69 1.27
CA ALA A 83 2.47 14.08 0.89
C ALA A 83 0.96 14.43 0.84
N PRO A 84 0.55 15.71 0.97
CA PRO A 84 -0.86 16.08 0.88
C PRO A 84 -1.50 15.65 -0.45
N ILE A 85 -2.70 15.06 -0.38
CA ILE A 85 -3.48 14.63 -1.53
C ILE A 85 -4.81 15.36 -1.50
N VAL A 86 -5.09 16.15 -2.52
CA VAL A 86 -6.32 16.93 -2.65
C VAL A 86 -7.28 16.21 -3.60
N ILE A 87 -8.49 15.94 -3.13
CA ILE A 87 -9.59 15.47 -3.97
C ILE A 87 -10.16 16.70 -4.69
N LEU A 88 -9.99 16.77 -6.00
CA LEU A 88 -10.33 17.94 -6.82
C LEU A 88 -11.80 18.06 -7.18
N GLY A 89 -12.59 16.99 -6.98
CA GLY A 89 -14.04 17.00 -7.16
C GLY A 89 -14.78 17.10 -5.82
N PRO A 90 -16.06 17.51 -5.84
CA PRO A 90 -16.92 17.42 -4.66
C PRO A 90 -17.02 15.97 -4.18
N SER A 91 -16.70 15.72 -2.92
CA SER A 91 -16.81 14.39 -2.30
C SER A 91 -18.24 14.11 -1.86
N THR A 92 -18.62 12.84 -1.91
CA THR A 92 -19.90 12.35 -1.39
C THR A 92 -19.82 12.11 0.11
N ALA A 93 -20.98 12.05 0.78
CA ALA A 93 -21.03 11.73 2.21
C ALA A 93 -20.45 10.34 2.54
N ALA A 94 -20.55 9.39 1.60
CA ALA A 94 -20.02 8.03 1.76
C ALA A 94 -18.48 8.00 1.78
N GLU A 95 -17.82 8.96 1.12
CA GLU A 95 -16.36 9.05 1.07
C GLU A 95 -15.74 9.62 2.37
N ILE A 96 -16.55 10.22 3.28
CA ILE A 96 -16.05 10.92 4.47
C ILE A 96 -15.18 10.01 5.36
N GLU A 97 -15.61 8.77 5.59
CA GLU A 97 -14.86 7.83 6.42
C GLU A 97 -13.50 7.51 5.81
N GLN A 98 -13.46 7.28 4.49
CA GLN A 98 -12.24 7.03 3.74
C GLN A 98 -11.31 8.25 3.71
N ILE A 99 -11.86 9.45 3.53
CA ILE A 99 -11.12 10.72 3.60
C ILE A 99 -10.40 10.87 4.94
N ILE A 100 -11.11 10.62 6.05
CA ILE A 100 -10.55 10.68 7.40
C ILE A 100 -9.49 9.61 7.60
N LYS A 101 -9.82 8.35 7.25
CA LYS A 101 -8.93 7.18 7.41
C LYS A 101 -7.59 7.41 6.73
N TYR A 102 -7.62 7.84 5.47
CA TYR A 102 -6.44 8.02 4.63
C TYR A 102 -5.86 9.44 4.66
N ASN A 103 -6.34 10.33 5.53
CA ASN A 103 -5.86 11.72 5.66
C ASN A 103 -5.78 12.43 4.31
N LEU A 104 -6.91 12.47 3.60
CA LEU A 104 -7.08 13.17 2.33
C LEU A 104 -7.64 14.57 2.57
N THR A 105 -7.33 15.51 1.68
CA THR A 105 -7.83 16.89 1.71
C THR A 105 -9.02 17.00 0.73
N PRO A 106 -10.28 17.01 1.20
CA PRO A 106 -11.43 17.12 0.30
C PRO A 106 -11.64 18.55 -0.21
N SER A 107 -12.21 18.66 -1.41
CA SER A 107 -12.81 19.90 -1.88
C SER A 107 -14.21 20.06 -1.30
N VAL A 108 -14.52 21.24 -0.78
CA VAL A 108 -15.81 21.57 -0.16
C VAL A 108 -16.49 22.64 -0.98
N SER A 109 -17.72 22.36 -1.42
CA SER A 109 -18.54 23.25 -2.24
C SER A 109 -19.80 23.76 -1.52
N ASP A 110 -20.16 23.16 -0.37
CA ASP A 110 -21.37 23.52 0.36
C ASP A 110 -21.21 23.27 1.88
N ILE A 111 -22.09 23.94 2.65
CA ILE A 111 -22.05 23.91 4.11
C ILE A 111 -22.60 22.62 4.70
N ALA A 112 -23.47 21.90 4.00
CA ALA A 112 -24.06 20.66 4.50
C ALA A 112 -22.99 19.56 4.54
N PHE A 113 -22.23 19.39 3.46
CA PHE A 113 -21.07 18.50 3.43
C PHE A 113 -20.03 18.89 4.48
N ALA A 114 -19.69 20.18 4.60
CA ALA A 114 -18.74 20.66 5.61
C ALA A 114 -19.15 20.30 7.05
N LYS A 115 -20.45 20.39 7.37
CA LYS A 115 -20.99 20.01 8.69
C LYS A 115 -20.93 18.49 8.93
N LEU A 116 -21.18 17.68 7.91
CA LEU A 116 -21.02 16.22 8.01
C LEU A 116 -19.54 15.86 8.26
N LEU A 117 -18.63 16.49 7.52
CA LEU A 117 -17.19 16.30 7.66
C LEU A 117 -16.70 16.73 9.05
N GLN A 118 -17.17 17.88 9.55
CA GLN A 118 -16.88 18.36 10.92
C GLN A 118 -17.27 17.31 11.97
N LYS A 119 -18.50 16.80 11.91
CA LYS A 119 -19.00 15.81 12.88
C LYS A 119 -18.21 14.50 12.85
N ALA A 120 -17.87 14.04 11.65
CA ALA A 120 -17.08 12.83 11.49
C ALA A 120 -15.62 13.02 11.96
N SER A 121 -15.03 14.19 11.68
CA SER A 121 -13.68 14.54 12.11
C SER A 121 -13.60 14.70 13.64
N GLU A 122 -14.62 15.29 14.26
CA GLU A 122 -14.76 15.38 15.72
C GLU A 122 -14.83 13.98 16.35
N LYS A 123 -15.67 13.09 15.81
CA LYS A 123 -15.75 11.70 16.29
C LYS A 123 -14.42 10.95 16.17
N ALA A 124 -13.64 11.25 15.15
CA ALA A 124 -12.33 10.65 14.91
C ALA A 124 -11.17 11.34 15.66
N ASP A 125 -11.45 12.39 16.44
CA ASP A 125 -10.45 13.26 17.07
C ASP A 125 -9.36 13.74 16.09
N ARG A 126 -9.80 14.18 14.91
CA ARG A 126 -8.94 14.72 13.85
C ARG A 126 -9.39 16.12 13.44
N LYS A 127 -8.41 16.92 13.02
CA LYS A 127 -8.63 18.19 12.34
C LYS A 127 -8.21 18.05 10.89
N LEU A 128 -9.14 18.21 9.95
CA LEU A 128 -8.88 17.99 8.54
C LEU A 128 -8.63 19.30 7.79
N PRO A 129 -7.59 19.37 6.94
CA PRO A 129 -7.49 20.42 5.94
C PRO A 129 -8.58 20.25 4.88
N VAL A 130 -9.11 21.36 4.38
CA VAL A 130 -10.05 21.39 3.25
C VAL A 130 -9.66 22.47 2.26
N HIS A 131 -10.02 22.26 1.00
CA HIS A 131 -9.95 23.28 -0.05
C HIS A 131 -11.37 23.70 -0.44
N ILE A 132 -11.64 25.00 -0.52
CA ILE A 132 -12.93 25.52 -0.98
C ILE A 132 -12.91 25.63 -2.51
N GLU A 133 -13.78 24.89 -3.20
CA GLU A 133 -13.97 25.04 -4.64
C GLU A 133 -14.99 26.14 -4.90
N VAL A 134 -14.67 27.07 -5.81
CA VAL A 134 -15.52 28.19 -6.20
C VAL A 134 -15.79 28.11 -7.70
N ASP A 135 -17.06 28.12 -8.07
CA ASP A 135 -17.47 28.22 -9.46
C ASP A 135 -17.52 29.68 -9.91
N THR A 136 -16.66 30.01 -10.87
CA THR A 136 -16.56 31.32 -11.52
C THR A 136 -17.03 31.30 -12.97
N GLY A 137 -17.49 30.14 -13.47
CA GLY A 137 -17.88 29.97 -14.87
C GLY A 137 -17.61 28.58 -15.46
N MET A 138 -17.11 27.61 -14.68
CA MET A 138 -16.97 26.24 -15.18
C MET A 138 -18.32 25.51 -15.22
N GLY A 139 -19.23 25.84 -14.30
CA GLY A 139 -20.57 25.25 -14.24
C GLY A 139 -20.59 23.77 -13.84
N ARG A 140 -19.61 23.31 -13.05
CA ARG A 140 -19.42 21.87 -12.75
C ARG A 140 -19.46 21.54 -11.27
N GLY A 141 -18.70 22.29 -10.47
CA GLY A 141 -18.47 22.05 -9.05
C GLY A 141 -18.02 23.36 -8.40
N GLY A 142 -18.05 23.39 -7.07
CA GLY A 142 -17.80 24.59 -6.31
C GLY A 142 -19.06 25.34 -5.89
N THR A 143 -18.92 26.13 -4.83
CA THR A 143 -19.94 27.11 -4.45
C THR A 143 -19.97 28.24 -5.48
N MET A 144 -21.14 28.82 -5.73
CA MET A 144 -21.21 29.99 -6.62
C MET A 144 -20.36 31.13 -6.04
N HIS A 145 -19.55 31.77 -6.88
CA HIS A 145 -18.70 32.91 -6.49
C HIS A 145 -19.42 33.98 -5.61
N SER A 146 -20.69 34.27 -5.90
CA SER A 146 -21.54 35.21 -5.17
C SER A 146 -21.90 34.77 -3.75
N GLU A 147 -21.82 33.47 -3.47
CA GLU A 147 -22.12 32.86 -2.17
C GLU A 147 -20.86 32.46 -1.41
N ALA A 148 -19.72 32.39 -2.11
CA ALA A 148 -18.46 31.86 -1.59
C ALA A 148 -17.98 32.57 -0.32
N LEU A 149 -18.06 33.90 -0.26
CA LEU A 149 -17.67 34.66 0.95
C LEU A 149 -18.47 34.24 2.19
N LYS A 150 -19.79 34.02 2.02
CA LYS A 150 -20.65 33.55 3.10
C LYS A 150 -20.26 32.13 3.51
N LEU A 151 -20.08 31.23 2.55
CA LEU A 151 -19.71 29.84 2.82
C LEU A 151 -18.38 29.75 3.59
N VAL A 152 -17.35 30.48 3.15
CA VAL A 152 -16.04 30.50 3.81
C VAL A 152 -16.17 30.99 5.26
N ARG A 153 -16.96 32.03 5.53
CA ARG A 153 -17.24 32.52 6.90
C ARG A 153 -17.99 31.52 7.77
N GLU A 154 -18.81 30.66 7.18
CA GLU A 154 -19.49 29.59 7.93
C GLU A 154 -18.54 28.43 8.24
N ILE A 155 -17.71 28.02 7.26
CA ILE A 155 -16.74 26.94 7.44
C ILE A 155 -15.61 27.36 8.40
N SER A 156 -15.19 28.62 8.41
CA SER A 156 -14.15 29.11 9.33
C SER A 156 -14.52 29.00 10.81
N LYS A 157 -15.81 28.79 11.13
CA LYS A 157 -16.33 28.58 12.49
C LYS A 157 -16.30 27.11 12.92
N LEU A 158 -15.99 26.18 12.03
CA LEU A 158 -15.97 24.74 12.31
C LEU A 158 -14.60 24.34 12.89
N SER A 159 -14.57 23.90 14.16
CA SER A 159 -13.33 23.73 14.95
C SER A 159 -12.40 22.62 14.43
N ASN A 160 -12.95 21.58 13.82
CA ASN A 160 -12.24 20.40 13.33
C ASN A 160 -11.97 20.47 11.81
N ILE A 161 -12.28 21.61 11.19
CA ILE A 161 -11.92 21.92 9.82
C ILE A 161 -10.82 22.99 9.83
N LYS A 162 -9.81 22.80 8.99
CA LYS A 162 -8.77 23.78 8.70
C LYS A 162 -8.95 24.25 7.27
N LEU A 163 -9.28 25.53 7.09
CA LEU A 163 -9.28 26.17 5.78
C LEU A 163 -7.83 26.26 5.27
N GLU A 164 -7.44 25.31 4.42
CA GLU A 164 -6.08 25.22 3.90
C GLU A 164 -5.96 25.86 2.53
N GLY A 165 -6.98 25.67 1.68
CA GLY A 165 -6.96 26.21 0.33
C GLY A 165 -8.30 26.74 -0.18
N ILE A 166 -8.23 27.52 -1.26
CA ILE A 166 -9.36 27.99 -2.05
C ILE A 166 -8.98 28.00 -3.52
N PHE A 167 -9.89 27.57 -4.39
CA PHE A 167 -9.60 27.48 -5.81
C PHE A 167 -10.80 27.64 -6.72
N SER A 168 -10.51 28.00 -7.96
CA SER A 168 -11.45 27.92 -9.07
C SER A 168 -10.80 27.20 -10.27
N HIS A 169 -11.51 27.07 -11.39
CA HIS A 169 -11.02 26.40 -12.59
C HIS A 169 -11.45 27.15 -13.85
N PHE A 170 -10.48 27.51 -14.70
CA PHE A 170 -10.79 28.06 -16.02
C PHE A 170 -11.47 27.03 -16.92
N ALA A 171 -12.50 27.46 -17.64
CA ALA A 171 -13.29 26.61 -18.51
C ALA A 171 -12.68 26.43 -19.90
N SER A 172 -11.89 27.39 -20.38
CA SER A 172 -11.35 27.39 -21.75
C SER A 172 -9.97 28.01 -21.82
N SER A 173 -9.08 27.65 -20.89
CA SER A 173 -7.73 28.20 -20.78
C SER A 173 -6.79 27.81 -21.91
N GLU A 174 -7.21 26.89 -22.79
CA GLU A 174 -6.55 26.52 -24.04
C GLU A 174 -6.43 27.70 -25.02
N ALA A 175 -7.35 28.68 -24.91
CA ALA A 175 -7.41 29.88 -25.72
C ALA A 175 -7.44 31.14 -24.84
N MET A 176 -6.93 32.25 -25.37
CA MET A 176 -7.02 33.56 -24.71
C MET A 176 -8.33 34.25 -25.10
N ILE A 177 -9.35 34.15 -24.24
CA ILE A 177 -10.69 34.69 -24.50
C ILE A 177 -11.22 35.50 -23.30
N SER A 178 -12.11 36.46 -23.58
CA SER A 178 -12.69 37.36 -22.57
C SER A 178 -13.48 36.65 -21.46
N TYR A 179 -13.97 35.43 -21.73
CA TYR A 179 -14.66 34.64 -20.71
C TYR A 179 -13.73 34.25 -19.56
N ASN A 180 -12.49 33.85 -19.86
CA ASN A 180 -11.52 33.52 -18.83
C ASN A 180 -11.13 34.76 -18.03
N ASP A 181 -10.98 35.93 -18.68
CA ASP A 181 -10.69 37.19 -17.98
C ASP A 181 -11.79 37.51 -16.96
N LYS A 182 -13.05 37.26 -17.32
CA LYS A 182 -14.18 37.36 -16.39
C LYS A 182 -14.08 36.35 -15.24
N GLN A 183 -13.74 35.09 -15.51
CA GLN A 183 -13.55 34.10 -14.44
C GLN A 183 -12.45 34.53 -13.45
N TRP A 184 -11.34 35.07 -13.96
CA TRP A 184 -10.26 35.61 -13.15
C TRP A 184 -10.71 36.79 -12.31
N GLN A 185 -11.39 37.77 -12.91
CA GLN A 185 -11.91 38.94 -12.21
C GLN A 185 -12.77 38.52 -11.02
N LEU A 186 -13.76 37.65 -11.26
CA LEU A 186 -14.65 37.13 -10.22
C LEU A 186 -13.91 36.42 -9.09
N PHE A 187 -12.87 35.63 -9.41
CA PHE A 187 -12.07 34.96 -8.39
C PHE A 187 -11.20 35.94 -7.59
N SER A 188 -10.54 36.87 -8.28
CA SER A 188 -9.67 37.87 -7.67
C SER A 188 -10.44 38.83 -6.74
N ASP A 189 -11.66 39.22 -7.13
CA ASP A 189 -12.55 40.05 -6.29
C ASP A 189 -12.94 39.32 -5.01
N LEU A 190 -13.28 38.03 -5.10
CA LEU A 190 -13.56 37.19 -3.93
C LEU A 190 -12.35 37.08 -2.99
N LEU A 191 -11.14 36.90 -3.53
CA LEU A 191 -9.93 36.85 -2.71
C LEU A 191 -9.70 38.18 -1.98
N ALA A 192 -9.93 39.31 -2.64
CA ALA A 192 -9.84 40.63 -2.02
C ALA A 192 -10.92 40.84 -0.94
N ASP A 193 -12.14 40.34 -1.15
CA ASP A 193 -13.21 40.36 -0.13
C ASP A 193 -12.88 39.53 1.12
N LEU A 194 -12.25 38.37 0.93
CA LEU A 194 -11.79 37.51 2.02
C LEU A 194 -10.69 38.21 2.84
N GLU A 195 -9.72 38.82 2.17
CA GLU A 195 -8.66 39.60 2.81
C GLU A 195 -9.22 40.79 3.60
N ARG A 196 -10.13 41.58 3.00
CA ARG A 196 -10.86 42.67 3.69
C ARG A 196 -11.65 42.19 4.91
N SER A 197 -12.08 40.93 4.90
CA SER A 197 -12.81 40.30 6.00
C SER A 197 -11.87 39.71 7.07
N GLY A 198 -10.55 39.84 6.92
CA GLY A 198 -9.56 39.27 7.83
C GLY A 198 -9.43 37.75 7.75
N ILE A 199 -9.88 37.13 6.65
CA ILE A 199 -9.78 35.69 6.42
C ILE A 199 -8.58 35.41 5.52
N ASP A 200 -7.53 34.85 6.10
CA ASP A 200 -6.36 34.40 5.35
C ASP A 200 -6.49 32.91 4.98
N ILE A 201 -6.33 32.60 3.69
CA ILE A 201 -6.32 31.23 3.17
C ILE A 201 -4.96 30.97 2.52
N PRO A 202 -4.13 30.08 3.10
CA PRO A 202 -2.73 29.94 2.68
C PRO A 202 -2.54 29.50 1.24
N LEU A 203 -3.37 28.59 0.71
CA LEU A 203 -3.22 28.08 -0.66
C LEU A 203 -4.32 28.61 -1.57
N ARG A 204 -3.93 29.34 -2.61
CA ARG A 204 -4.81 29.95 -3.60
C ARG A 204 -4.36 29.49 -4.96
N HIS A 205 -5.25 28.87 -5.73
CA HIS A 205 -4.87 28.29 -7.02
C HIS A 205 -6.01 28.31 -8.04
N ILE A 206 -5.73 28.64 -9.31
CA ILE A 206 -6.74 28.61 -10.39
C ILE A 206 -6.19 27.93 -11.66
N ASP A 207 -4.88 28.01 -11.88
CA ASP A 207 -4.24 27.63 -13.13
C ASP A 207 -4.23 26.12 -13.39
N ASN A 208 -4.85 25.71 -14.48
CA ASN A 208 -4.63 24.40 -15.10
C ASN A 208 -3.50 24.51 -16.17
N SER A 209 -3.22 23.43 -16.92
CA SER A 209 -2.13 23.44 -17.92
C SER A 209 -2.25 24.57 -18.96
N GLY A 210 -3.45 24.90 -19.42
CA GLY A 210 -3.67 25.98 -20.38
C GLY A 210 -3.35 27.34 -19.77
N ALA A 211 -3.78 27.57 -18.53
CA ALA A 211 -3.56 28.83 -17.83
C ALA A 211 -2.08 29.07 -17.51
N VAL A 212 -1.33 28.03 -17.13
CA VAL A 212 0.13 28.14 -16.95
C VAL A 212 0.84 28.67 -18.20
N LEU A 213 0.32 28.35 -19.40
CA LEU A 213 0.90 28.77 -20.68
C LEU A 213 0.32 30.09 -21.21
N ASN A 214 -0.97 30.34 -21.02
CA ASN A 214 -1.69 31.45 -21.64
C ASN A 214 -1.89 32.66 -20.72
N TYR A 215 -1.92 32.46 -19.40
CA TYR A 215 -2.30 33.46 -18.39
C TYR A 215 -1.26 33.57 -17.27
N PRO A 216 0.02 33.88 -17.58
CA PRO A 216 1.08 33.91 -16.58
C PRO A 216 0.86 34.95 -15.46
N GLU A 217 0.02 35.95 -15.67
CA GLU A 217 -0.37 36.99 -14.73
C GLU A 217 -1.45 36.57 -13.72
N CYS A 218 -2.25 35.54 -14.02
CA CYS A 218 -3.29 35.02 -13.11
C CYS A 218 -2.72 34.08 -12.04
N LYS A 219 -1.40 33.94 -11.96
CA LYS A 219 -0.72 33.04 -11.04
C LYS A 219 -0.89 33.51 -9.60
N LEU A 220 -1.34 32.58 -8.77
CA LEU A 220 -1.39 32.71 -7.33
C LEU A 220 -0.16 32.00 -6.74
N ASN A 221 -0.28 31.38 -5.57
CA ASN A 221 0.85 30.71 -4.92
C ASN A 221 0.94 29.21 -5.21
N MET A 222 -0.04 28.63 -5.91
CA MET A 222 0.07 27.27 -6.43
C MET A 222 -0.64 27.10 -7.78
N VAL A 223 -0.06 26.29 -8.66
CA VAL A 223 -0.68 25.90 -9.95
C VAL A 223 -1.06 24.41 -9.97
N ARG A 224 -1.97 24.00 -10.87
CA ARG A 224 -2.47 22.62 -11.00
C ARG A 224 -2.24 22.03 -12.40
N PRO A 225 -0.97 21.82 -12.83
CA PRO A 225 -0.69 21.29 -14.14
C PRO A 225 -1.13 19.82 -14.22
N GLY A 226 -1.85 19.47 -15.28
CA GLY A 226 -2.24 18.10 -15.58
C GLY A 226 -1.57 17.66 -16.87
N LEU A 227 -2.27 17.89 -17.99
CA LEU A 227 -1.85 17.51 -19.34
C LEU A 227 -0.38 17.87 -19.70
N MET A 228 0.08 19.08 -19.34
CA MET A 228 1.43 19.51 -19.69
C MET A 228 2.53 18.74 -18.94
N THR A 229 2.24 18.18 -17.76
CA THR A 229 3.20 17.31 -17.04
C THR A 229 3.53 16.06 -17.86
N TYR A 230 2.57 15.58 -18.64
CA TYR A 230 2.69 14.41 -19.51
C TYR A 230 3.24 14.74 -20.91
N GLY A 231 3.68 15.97 -21.12
CA GLY A 231 4.34 16.39 -22.34
C GLY A 231 3.39 16.74 -23.49
N ILE A 232 2.12 16.97 -23.17
CA ILE A 232 1.08 17.23 -24.17
C ILE A 232 0.58 18.67 -24.03
N TYR A 233 0.59 19.39 -25.15
CA TYR A 233 0.09 20.75 -25.22
C TYR A 233 -1.45 20.76 -25.24
N PRO A 234 -2.11 21.61 -24.44
CA PRO A 234 -3.57 21.73 -24.43
C PRO A 234 -4.19 22.15 -25.76
N SER A 235 -3.45 22.89 -26.59
CA SER A 235 -3.89 23.38 -27.89
C SER A 235 -2.71 23.56 -28.85
N VAL A 236 -2.99 23.83 -30.12
CA VAL A 236 -1.93 24.09 -31.12
C VAL A 236 -1.25 25.42 -30.84
N GLU A 237 -2.01 26.41 -30.40
CA GLU A 237 -1.56 27.78 -30.10
C GLU A 237 -0.57 27.84 -28.92
N THR A 238 -0.54 26.79 -28.08
CA THR A 238 0.34 26.71 -26.91
C THR A 238 1.67 26.01 -27.18
N GLN A 239 1.87 25.42 -28.36
CA GLN A 239 3.06 24.61 -28.68
C GLN A 239 4.39 25.38 -28.59
N SER A 240 4.38 26.67 -28.90
CA SER A 240 5.58 27.52 -28.87
C SER A 240 5.92 28.06 -27.47
N LYS A 241 5.03 27.87 -26.48
CA LYS A 241 5.13 28.54 -25.17
C LYS A 241 5.94 27.77 -24.12
N ALA A 242 6.23 26.50 -24.36
CA ALA A 242 6.98 25.65 -23.45
C ALA A 242 7.77 24.59 -24.22
N LYS A 243 8.77 23.99 -23.58
CA LYS A 243 9.50 22.82 -24.09
C LYS A 243 8.99 21.56 -23.43
N LEU A 244 7.94 20.97 -23.98
CA LEU A 244 7.33 19.75 -23.47
C LEU A 244 7.79 18.51 -24.24
N SER A 245 8.07 17.43 -23.53
CA SER A 245 8.48 16.15 -24.08
C SER A 245 7.45 15.07 -23.75
N PRO A 246 6.86 14.38 -24.74
CA PRO A 246 5.88 13.33 -24.52
C PRO A 246 6.39 12.23 -23.59
N VAL A 247 5.54 11.81 -22.65
CA VAL A 247 5.91 10.83 -21.61
C VAL A 247 5.49 9.40 -21.96
N MET A 248 4.34 9.23 -22.61
CA MET A 248 3.78 7.92 -22.94
C MET A 248 4.10 7.46 -24.37
N SER A 249 4.42 6.18 -24.52
CA SER A 249 4.31 5.46 -25.80
C SER A 249 3.48 4.19 -25.62
N PHE A 250 2.58 3.88 -26.55
CA PHE A 250 1.82 2.63 -26.57
C PHE A 250 2.25 1.78 -27.76
N LYS A 251 2.67 0.55 -27.44
CA LYS A 251 3.34 -0.34 -28.39
C LYS A 251 2.75 -1.75 -28.35
N THR A 252 2.93 -2.46 -29.45
CA THR A 252 2.53 -3.85 -29.65
C THR A 252 3.48 -4.49 -30.66
N SER A 253 3.18 -5.72 -31.10
CA SER A 253 3.90 -6.35 -32.20
C SER A 253 3.00 -7.04 -33.20
N VAL A 254 3.53 -7.21 -34.41
CA VAL A 254 2.90 -8.00 -35.45
C VAL A 254 2.79 -9.45 -35.00
N VAL A 255 1.58 -10.00 -34.97
CA VAL A 255 1.33 -11.41 -34.59
C VAL A 255 1.02 -12.31 -35.78
N LEU A 256 0.61 -11.72 -36.91
CA LEU A 256 0.31 -12.44 -38.13
C LEU A 256 0.57 -11.54 -39.34
N LEU A 257 1.09 -12.13 -40.41
CA LEU A 257 1.17 -11.51 -41.73
C LEU A 257 0.43 -12.38 -42.73
N LYS A 258 -0.35 -11.74 -43.61
CA LYS A 258 -1.06 -12.43 -44.68
C LYS A 258 -1.11 -11.56 -45.94
N ASP A 259 -0.85 -12.20 -47.07
CA ASP A 259 -1.02 -11.60 -48.39
C ASP A 259 -2.45 -11.86 -48.89
N PHE A 260 -3.10 -10.80 -49.37
CA PHE A 260 -4.46 -10.84 -49.89
C PHE A 260 -4.48 -10.43 -51.37
N PRO A 261 -5.26 -11.11 -52.23
CA PRO A 261 -5.46 -10.67 -53.61
C PRO A 261 -6.31 -9.40 -53.66
N ALA A 262 -6.42 -8.79 -54.85
CA ALA A 262 -7.40 -7.72 -55.10
C ALA A 262 -8.84 -8.25 -54.92
N GLY A 263 -9.75 -7.41 -54.44
CA GLY A 263 -11.17 -7.71 -54.22
C GLY A 263 -11.49 -8.36 -52.87
N TYR A 264 -10.54 -8.49 -51.94
CA TYR A 264 -10.75 -9.16 -50.66
C TYR A 264 -11.17 -8.18 -49.55
N GLY A 265 -12.19 -8.56 -48.77
CA GLY A 265 -12.69 -7.75 -47.66
C GLY A 265 -11.87 -7.94 -46.37
N ILE A 266 -11.56 -6.85 -45.68
CA ILE A 266 -10.80 -6.83 -44.42
C ILE A 266 -11.65 -6.29 -43.27
N GLY A 267 -11.66 -7.01 -42.15
CA GLY A 267 -12.38 -6.66 -40.92
C GLY A 267 -13.91 -6.87 -41.02
N TYR A 268 -14.60 -6.60 -39.92
CA TYR A 268 -16.06 -6.76 -39.85
C TYR A 268 -16.79 -5.92 -40.92
N GLY A 269 -17.78 -6.52 -41.56
CA GLY A 269 -18.58 -5.88 -42.60
C GLY A 269 -17.81 -5.53 -43.88
N SER A 270 -16.57 -6.03 -44.04
CA SER A 270 -15.74 -5.81 -45.22
C SER A 270 -15.61 -4.32 -45.61
N THR A 271 -15.51 -3.44 -44.60
CA THR A 271 -15.46 -1.98 -44.83
C THR A 271 -14.23 -1.50 -45.57
N TYR A 272 -13.20 -2.34 -45.67
CA TYR A 272 -12.05 -2.12 -46.53
C TYR A 272 -11.96 -3.30 -47.50
N VAL A 273 -11.87 -2.99 -48.79
CA VAL A 273 -11.69 -3.99 -49.85
C VAL A 273 -10.39 -3.68 -50.57
N THR A 274 -9.50 -4.68 -50.66
CA THR A 274 -8.20 -4.52 -51.31
C THR A 274 -8.39 -4.20 -52.79
N SER A 275 -7.77 -3.12 -53.29
CA SER A 275 -7.83 -2.77 -54.73
C SER A 275 -6.74 -3.44 -55.56
N LYS A 276 -5.71 -3.99 -54.90
CA LYS A 276 -4.54 -4.65 -55.49
C LYS A 276 -4.04 -5.76 -54.54
N PRO A 277 -3.05 -6.58 -54.93
CA PRO A 277 -2.36 -7.43 -53.97
C PRO A 277 -1.82 -6.61 -52.79
N THR A 278 -2.26 -6.95 -51.58
CA THR A 278 -2.01 -6.17 -50.37
C THR A 278 -1.51 -7.10 -49.26
N ARG A 279 -0.43 -6.71 -48.59
CA ARG A 279 0.09 -7.41 -47.41
C ARG A 279 -0.46 -6.77 -46.15
N ILE A 280 -1.15 -7.57 -45.33
CA ILE A 280 -1.79 -7.13 -44.10
C ILE A 280 -1.08 -7.74 -42.89
N ALA A 281 -0.72 -6.89 -41.94
CA ALA A 281 -0.28 -7.29 -40.60
C ALA A 281 -1.47 -7.25 -39.63
N THR A 282 -1.58 -8.26 -38.77
CA THR A 282 -2.50 -8.23 -37.62
C THR A 282 -1.72 -7.93 -36.35
N ILE A 283 -2.27 -7.05 -35.51
CA ILE A 283 -1.75 -6.74 -34.18
C ILE A 283 -2.79 -7.07 -33.08
N PRO A 284 -2.34 -7.51 -31.89
CA PRO A 284 -3.21 -7.91 -30.78
C PRO A 284 -3.63 -6.71 -29.92
N VAL A 285 -4.21 -5.70 -30.57
CA VAL A 285 -4.76 -4.51 -29.92
C VAL A 285 -6.10 -4.16 -30.55
N GLY A 286 -7.11 -3.91 -29.71
CA GLY A 286 -8.41 -3.46 -30.16
C GLY A 286 -9.06 -2.43 -29.23
N TYR A 287 -10.37 -2.22 -29.39
CA TYR A 287 -11.10 -1.26 -28.55
C TYR A 287 -11.20 -1.69 -27.08
N GLY A 288 -11.03 -2.98 -26.76
CA GLY A 288 -10.90 -3.49 -25.39
C GLY A 288 -9.62 -3.03 -24.69
N ASP A 289 -8.60 -2.65 -25.45
CA ASP A 289 -7.36 -2.04 -24.96
C ASP A 289 -7.43 -0.51 -24.95
N GLY A 290 -8.57 0.07 -25.34
CA GLY A 290 -8.79 1.52 -25.45
C GLY A 290 -8.40 2.11 -26.81
N TYR A 291 -8.04 1.30 -27.81
CA TYR A 291 -7.82 1.79 -29.17
C TYR A 291 -9.16 1.99 -29.89
N ALA A 292 -9.62 3.25 -29.93
CA ALA A 292 -11.00 3.59 -30.25
C ALA A 292 -11.51 2.99 -31.57
N PHE A 293 -12.72 2.43 -31.55
CA PHE A 293 -13.39 1.88 -32.74
C PHE A 293 -13.51 2.91 -33.88
N LEU A 294 -13.68 4.19 -33.52
CA LEU A 294 -13.72 5.30 -34.48
C LEU A 294 -12.47 5.35 -35.36
N LEU A 295 -11.31 4.87 -34.91
CA LEU A 295 -10.08 4.86 -35.71
C LEU A 295 -10.09 3.85 -36.87
N SER A 296 -11.16 3.07 -37.05
CA SER A 296 -11.33 2.15 -38.18
C SER A 296 -11.17 2.88 -39.51
N ASN A 297 -10.29 2.38 -40.39
CA ASN A 297 -9.94 2.97 -41.69
C ASN A 297 -9.32 4.38 -41.68
N GLN A 298 -8.95 4.92 -40.51
CA GLN A 298 -8.36 6.26 -40.40
C GLN A 298 -7.18 6.35 -39.43
N GLY A 299 -7.02 5.37 -38.55
CA GLY A 299 -5.87 5.24 -37.67
C GLY A 299 -4.61 4.89 -38.45
N GLU A 300 -3.46 5.10 -37.81
CA GLU A 300 -2.15 4.74 -38.35
C GLU A 300 -1.30 4.12 -37.25
N ALA A 301 -0.28 3.37 -37.65
CA ALA A 301 0.76 2.84 -36.77
C ALA A 301 2.14 3.10 -37.37
N LEU A 302 3.18 3.09 -36.55
CA LEU A 302 4.57 3.12 -37.01
C LEU A 302 5.17 1.72 -36.99
N ILE A 303 5.75 1.29 -38.10
CA ILE A 303 6.53 0.05 -38.23
C ILE A 303 7.81 0.37 -39.01
N HIS A 304 8.97 0.00 -38.46
CA HIS A 304 10.29 0.39 -38.97
C HIS A 304 10.45 1.90 -39.28
N GLY A 305 9.80 2.75 -38.46
CA GLY A 305 9.84 4.20 -38.61
C GLY A 305 9.07 4.74 -39.81
N ARG A 306 8.11 3.97 -40.34
CA ARG A 306 7.19 4.38 -41.41
C ARG A 306 5.74 4.30 -40.93
N ARG A 307 4.91 5.26 -41.34
CA ARG A 307 3.46 5.23 -41.11
C ARG A 307 2.80 4.18 -42.01
N ALA A 308 1.93 3.38 -41.41
CA ALA A 308 1.14 2.35 -42.06
C ALA A 308 -0.33 2.47 -41.61
N PRO A 309 -1.31 2.49 -42.54
CA PRO A 309 -2.70 2.74 -42.19
C PRO A 309 -3.37 1.52 -41.56
N ILE A 310 -4.24 1.76 -40.58
CA ILE A 310 -5.18 0.77 -40.06
C ILE A 310 -6.28 0.56 -41.10
N VAL A 311 -6.50 -0.69 -41.51
CA VAL A 311 -7.49 -1.04 -42.54
C VAL A 311 -8.50 -2.05 -42.01
N GLY A 312 -9.77 -1.86 -42.38
CA GLY A 312 -10.90 -2.60 -41.83
C GLY A 312 -11.38 -2.06 -40.48
N ARG A 313 -12.48 -2.62 -39.99
CA ARG A 313 -13.00 -2.30 -38.65
C ARG A 313 -12.09 -2.86 -37.55
N ILE A 314 -11.77 -2.02 -36.58
CA ILE A 314 -11.09 -2.43 -35.35
C ILE A 314 -12.01 -3.37 -34.56
N SER A 315 -11.48 -4.52 -34.16
CA SER A 315 -12.19 -5.52 -33.34
C SER A 315 -11.92 -5.31 -31.85
N MET A 316 -12.50 -6.14 -30.98
CA MET A 316 -12.34 -5.98 -29.52
C MET A 316 -10.87 -6.08 -29.09
N ASP A 317 -10.13 -7.04 -29.64
CA ASP A 317 -8.77 -7.37 -29.17
C ASP A 317 -7.73 -7.36 -30.30
N MET A 318 -8.13 -7.01 -31.54
CA MET A 318 -7.23 -7.01 -32.70
C MET A 318 -7.60 -5.93 -33.73
N CYS A 319 -6.60 -5.47 -34.47
CA CYS A 319 -6.79 -4.69 -35.68
C CYS A 319 -5.73 -5.03 -36.73
N THR A 320 -5.96 -4.57 -37.95
CA THR A 320 -5.17 -4.90 -39.14
C THR A 320 -4.55 -3.66 -39.77
N ILE A 321 -3.34 -3.81 -40.29
CA ILE A 321 -2.50 -2.74 -40.81
C ILE A 321 -2.06 -3.10 -42.22
N ASP A 322 -2.20 -2.19 -43.18
CA ASP A 322 -1.62 -2.38 -44.52
C ASP A 322 -0.12 -2.08 -44.47
N VAL A 323 0.68 -3.13 -44.62
CA VAL A 323 2.15 -3.07 -44.60
C VAL A 323 2.75 -3.33 -45.97
N THR A 324 1.97 -3.20 -47.05
CA THR A 324 2.43 -3.42 -48.43
C THR A 324 3.63 -2.55 -48.79
N GLN A 325 3.71 -1.33 -48.24
CA GLN A 325 4.83 -0.40 -48.46
C GLN A 325 6.02 -0.61 -47.49
N ILE A 326 5.97 -1.67 -46.68
CA ILE A 326 7.00 -2.08 -45.72
C ILE A 326 7.35 -3.56 -45.95
N PRO A 327 8.05 -3.91 -47.04
CA PRO A 327 8.29 -5.31 -47.40
C PRO A 327 9.10 -6.10 -46.37
N ALA A 328 9.92 -5.40 -45.57
CA ALA A 328 10.74 -5.98 -44.52
C ALA A 328 9.94 -6.34 -43.25
N CYS A 329 8.67 -5.95 -43.16
CA CYS A 329 7.82 -6.25 -41.99
C CYS A 329 7.68 -7.76 -41.80
N ALA A 330 7.93 -8.21 -40.57
CA ALA A 330 7.93 -9.59 -40.13
C ALA A 330 7.09 -9.74 -38.84
N VAL A 331 6.68 -10.98 -38.55
CA VAL A 331 6.05 -11.32 -37.26
C VAL A 331 7.05 -11.06 -36.14
N GLY A 332 6.58 -10.42 -35.06
CA GLY A 332 7.38 -9.97 -33.93
C GLY A 332 7.86 -8.52 -34.01
N ASP A 333 7.78 -7.87 -35.17
CA ASP A 333 8.21 -6.48 -35.31
C ASP A 333 7.41 -5.54 -34.41
N GLU A 334 8.12 -4.60 -33.78
CA GLU A 334 7.53 -3.57 -32.92
C GLU A 334 6.66 -2.62 -33.75
N VAL A 335 5.44 -2.42 -33.25
CA VAL A 335 4.45 -1.49 -33.79
C VAL A 335 4.16 -0.42 -32.75
N VAL A 336 4.29 0.86 -33.12
CA VAL A 336 4.00 2.00 -32.23
C VAL A 336 2.67 2.63 -32.64
N LEU A 337 1.70 2.65 -31.71
CA LEU A 337 0.37 3.24 -31.92
C LEU A 337 0.25 4.66 -31.35
N LEU A 338 1.05 4.96 -30.32
CA LEU A 338 1.25 6.31 -29.77
C LEU A 338 2.73 6.39 -29.41
N GLY A 339 3.41 7.46 -29.82
CA GLY A 339 4.84 7.61 -29.54
C GLY A 339 5.70 7.72 -30.80
N LYS A 340 7.01 7.57 -30.61
CA LYS A 340 8.03 7.81 -31.64
C LYS A 340 8.64 6.49 -32.12
N GLN A 341 8.86 6.36 -33.42
CA GLN A 341 9.69 5.32 -34.00
C GLN A 341 10.55 5.91 -35.12
N GLY A 342 11.88 5.85 -34.98
CA GLY A 342 12.79 6.53 -35.91
C GLY A 342 12.59 8.05 -35.90
N LYS A 343 12.27 8.64 -37.05
CA LYS A 343 11.99 10.08 -37.19
C LYS A 343 10.50 10.42 -37.08
N GLU A 344 9.63 9.42 -37.21
CA GLU A 344 8.17 9.58 -37.17
C GLU A 344 7.64 9.58 -35.74
N TYR A 345 6.56 10.32 -35.50
CA TYR A 345 5.88 10.41 -34.21
C TYR A 345 4.37 10.49 -34.41
N ILE A 346 3.61 9.63 -33.75
CA ILE A 346 2.15 9.69 -33.66
C ILE A 346 1.80 10.28 -32.29
N SER A 347 1.18 11.46 -32.29
CA SER A 347 0.85 12.20 -31.06
C SER A 347 -0.55 11.87 -30.51
N ALA A 348 -0.76 12.07 -29.20
CA ALA A 348 -2.09 11.91 -28.61
C ALA A 348 -3.11 12.90 -29.20
N ASN A 349 -2.70 14.12 -29.54
CA ASN A 349 -3.55 15.12 -30.18
C ASN A 349 -3.95 14.70 -31.61
N GLU A 350 -3.03 14.07 -32.36
CA GLU A 350 -3.31 13.54 -33.71
C GLU A 350 -4.35 12.41 -33.65
N ILE A 351 -4.18 11.46 -32.71
CA ILE A 351 -5.15 10.37 -32.50
C ILE A 351 -6.50 10.95 -32.08
N ALA A 352 -6.51 11.91 -31.17
CA ALA A 352 -7.71 12.57 -30.69
C ALA A 352 -8.48 13.26 -31.82
N GLN A 353 -7.79 13.97 -32.72
CA GLN A 353 -8.39 14.61 -33.89
C GLN A 353 -9.08 13.59 -34.80
N LYS A 354 -8.42 12.47 -35.12
CA LYS A 354 -9.00 11.38 -35.93
C LYS A 354 -10.19 10.75 -35.21
N ALA A 355 -10.08 10.50 -33.92
CA ALA A 355 -11.15 9.92 -33.09
C ALA A 355 -12.26 10.93 -32.70
N LYS A 356 -12.18 12.19 -33.13
CA LYS A 356 -13.13 13.27 -32.80
C LYS A 356 -13.30 13.48 -31.28
N THR A 357 -12.19 13.50 -30.57
CA THR A 357 -12.13 13.73 -29.13
C THR A 357 -10.90 14.57 -28.75
N ILE A 358 -10.51 14.57 -27.48
CA ILE A 358 -9.39 15.28 -26.88
C ILE A 358 -8.30 14.30 -26.40
N SER A 359 -7.05 14.75 -26.35
CA SER A 359 -5.92 13.92 -25.92
C SER A 359 -6.04 13.37 -24.50
N TYR A 360 -6.77 14.07 -23.62
CA TYR A 360 -7.11 13.57 -22.29
C TYR A 360 -7.80 12.20 -22.34
N GLU A 361 -8.81 12.04 -23.20
CA GLU A 361 -9.53 10.77 -23.35
C GLU A 361 -8.61 9.70 -23.94
N ILE A 362 -7.82 10.05 -24.96
CA ILE A 362 -6.86 9.12 -25.58
C ILE A 362 -5.89 8.57 -24.55
N LEU A 363 -5.23 9.43 -23.75
CA LEU A 363 -4.26 9.00 -22.75
C LEU A 363 -4.91 8.13 -21.65
N CYS A 364 -6.10 8.51 -21.19
CA CYS A 364 -6.85 7.75 -20.20
C CYS A 364 -7.33 6.39 -20.73
N ALA A 365 -7.61 6.26 -22.02
CA ALA A 365 -8.11 5.04 -22.63
C ALA A 365 -6.99 4.09 -23.09
N LEU A 366 -5.97 4.60 -23.78
CA LEU A 366 -5.00 3.78 -24.50
C LEU A 366 -4.24 2.82 -23.58
N GLY A 367 -4.06 1.60 -24.08
CA GLY A 367 -3.38 0.53 -23.38
C GLY A 367 -4.03 0.16 -22.06
N LYS A 368 -5.35 0.26 -21.89
CA LYS A 368 -6.03 0.03 -20.60
C LYS A 368 -5.68 -1.32 -19.95
N ARG A 369 -5.49 -2.37 -20.75
CA ARG A 369 -5.09 -3.72 -20.30
C ARG A 369 -3.57 -3.96 -20.34
N ALA A 370 -2.82 -3.02 -20.91
CA ALA A 370 -1.40 -3.17 -21.12
C ALA A 370 -0.61 -2.86 -19.83
N PRO A 371 0.47 -3.62 -19.53
CA PRO A 371 1.39 -3.25 -18.47
C PRO A 371 2.10 -1.93 -18.79
N ARG A 372 2.37 -1.13 -17.76
CA ARG A 372 3.22 0.07 -17.85
C ARG A 372 4.66 -0.29 -17.51
N ILE A 373 5.60 0.08 -18.36
CA ILE A 373 7.04 -0.05 -18.18
C ILE A 373 7.62 1.34 -17.99
N PHE A 374 8.16 1.62 -16.81
CA PHE A 374 8.74 2.93 -16.51
C PHE A 374 10.22 2.96 -16.88
N LEU A 375 10.57 3.94 -17.70
CA LEU A 375 11.93 4.15 -18.21
C LEU A 375 12.57 5.32 -17.46
N GLN A 376 13.78 5.12 -16.94
CA GLN A 376 14.59 6.17 -16.32
C GLN A 376 16.06 5.91 -16.60
N LYS A 377 16.72 6.81 -17.34
CA LYS A 377 18.14 6.66 -17.72
C LYS A 377 19.02 6.67 -16.47
N GLY A 378 20.05 5.82 -16.47
CA GLY A 378 21.06 5.77 -15.41
C GLY A 378 20.67 4.98 -14.16
N LYS A 379 19.44 4.43 -14.07
CA LYS A 379 19.13 3.36 -13.12
C LYS A 379 19.19 2.01 -13.84
N THR A 380 20.14 1.18 -13.46
CA THR A 380 20.09 -0.26 -13.75
C THR A 380 18.85 -0.81 -13.03
N ASP A 381 17.98 -1.49 -13.77
CA ASP A 381 16.63 -1.94 -13.41
C ASP A 381 15.52 -0.91 -13.71
N THR A 382 15.06 -0.91 -14.98
CA THR A 382 13.72 -0.43 -15.36
C THR A 382 12.70 -0.98 -14.36
N ILE A 383 11.94 -0.09 -13.71
CA ILE A 383 10.93 -0.47 -12.70
C ILE A 383 9.99 -1.50 -13.33
N GLU A 384 9.76 -2.61 -12.62
CA GLU A 384 9.02 -3.76 -13.12
C GLU A 384 7.61 -3.37 -13.63
N PRO A 385 7.12 -4.04 -14.70
CA PRO A 385 5.84 -3.73 -15.29
C PRO A 385 4.68 -3.90 -14.31
N ARG A 386 3.95 -2.81 -14.04
CA ARG A 386 2.69 -2.87 -13.30
C ARG A 386 1.51 -2.94 -14.26
N LEU A 387 0.62 -3.92 -14.05
CA LEU A 387 -0.68 -3.91 -14.71
C LEU A 387 -1.48 -2.73 -14.18
N ARG A 388 -2.15 -2.01 -15.09
CA ARG A 388 -3.19 -1.06 -14.72
C ARG A 388 -4.32 -1.83 -14.06
N ARG A 389 -4.28 -1.94 -12.74
CA ARG A 389 -5.41 -2.43 -11.96
C ARG A 389 -6.37 -1.26 -11.86
N LEU A 390 -7.63 -1.48 -12.28
CA LEU A 390 -8.72 -0.66 -11.78
C LEU A 390 -8.69 -0.86 -10.26
N PHE A 391 -8.25 0.16 -9.53
CA PHE A 391 -8.39 0.17 -8.08
C PHE A 391 -9.89 0.08 -7.82
N VAL A 392 -10.34 -1.08 -7.36
CA VAL A 392 -11.71 -1.26 -6.90
C VAL A 392 -11.69 -0.88 -5.43
N PRO A 393 -12.48 0.11 -4.99
CA PRO A 393 -12.47 0.65 -3.62
C PRO A 393 -12.57 -0.43 -2.53
N ASP A 394 -13.26 -1.53 -2.86
CA ASP A 394 -13.42 -2.72 -2.02
C ASP A 394 -12.15 -3.60 -1.95
N GLU A 395 -10.99 -3.18 -2.49
CA GLU A 395 -9.70 -3.86 -2.33
C GLU A 395 -9.10 -3.74 -0.91
N GLU A 396 -9.89 -3.38 0.10
CA GLU A 396 -9.74 -3.97 1.45
C GLU A 396 -9.81 -5.51 1.41
N LYS A 397 -10.37 -6.09 0.34
CA LYS A 397 -10.23 -7.50 -0.01
C LYS A 397 -8.90 -7.88 -0.66
N SER A 398 -7.92 -7.00 -0.77
CA SER A 398 -6.55 -7.36 -1.20
C SER A 398 -6.01 -8.48 -0.32
N ILE A 399 -6.24 -8.40 1.00
CA ILE A 399 -5.92 -9.49 1.93
C ILE A 399 -6.76 -10.73 1.58
N SER A 400 -8.10 -10.66 1.54
CA SER A 400 -8.92 -11.86 1.20
C SER A 400 -8.60 -12.49 -0.16
N ARG A 401 -8.16 -11.70 -1.15
CA ARG A 401 -7.77 -12.16 -2.48
C ARG A 401 -6.38 -12.75 -2.46
N ILE A 402 -5.43 -12.11 -1.77
CA ILE A 402 -4.09 -12.66 -1.52
C ILE A 402 -4.23 -13.96 -0.72
N ASP A 403 -5.03 -13.97 0.33
CA ASP A 403 -5.40 -15.10 1.16
C ASP A 403 -6.01 -16.22 0.32
N ASN A 404 -6.96 -15.90 -0.56
CA ASN A 404 -7.54 -16.89 -1.49
C ASN A 404 -6.49 -17.42 -2.47
N ILE A 405 -5.59 -16.57 -2.97
CA ILE A 405 -4.48 -17.00 -3.85
C ILE A 405 -3.51 -17.89 -3.08
N ILE A 406 -3.07 -17.50 -1.89
CA ILE A 406 -2.13 -18.24 -1.05
C ILE A 406 -2.76 -19.56 -0.61
N ARG A 407 -4.01 -19.54 -0.14
CA ARG A 407 -4.81 -20.73 0.18
C ARG A 407 -4.90 -21.64 -1.03
N HIS A 408 -5.28 -21.14 -2.21
CA HIS A 408 -5.36 -21.95 -3.42
C HIS A 408 -3.99 -22.51 -3.83
N CYS A 409 -2.91 -21.74 -3.67
CA CYS A 409 -1.54 -22.21 -3.89
C CYS A 409 -1.17 -23.34 -2.92
N LEU A 410 -1.53 -23.23 -1.64
CA LEU A 410 -1.29 -24.26 -0.63
C LEU A 410 -2.12 -25.52 -0.91
N GLN A 411 -3.40 -25.39 -1.24
CA GLN A 411 -4.27 -26.50 -1.67
C GLN A 411 -3.69 -27.21 -2.90
N THR A 412 -3.28 -26.44 -3.92
CA THR A 412 -2.69 -26.98 -5.16
C THR A 412 -1.38 -27.71 -4.87
N ARG A 413 -0.53 -27.15 -4.00
CA ARG A 413 0.79 -27.72 -3.68
C ARG A 413 0.69 -28.94 -2.76
N ALA A 414 -0.25 -28.93 -1.83
CA ALA A 414 -0.59 -30.07 -0.98
C ALA A 414 -1.32 -31.18 -1.75
N ARG A 415 -1.89 -30.85 -2.93
CA ARG A 415 -2.79 -31.72 -3.72
C ARG A 415 -4.01 -32.19 -2.90
N ASP A 416 -4.39 -31.40 -1.92
CA ASP A 416 -5.44 -31.71 -0.97
C ASP A 416 -5.99 -30.39 -0.41
N GLU A 417 -7.30 -30.22 -0.47
CA GLU A 417 -7.95 -28.97 -0.06
C GLU A 417 -7.93 -28.78 1.46
N GLU A 418 -8.18 -29.86 2.20
CA GLU A 418 -8.23 -29.85 3.66
C GLU A 418 -6.85 -29.54 4.24
N LEU A 419 -5.80 -30.21 3.75
CA LEU A 419 -4.42 -29.97 4.15
C LEU A 419 -3.95 -28.56 3.74
N GLY A 420 -4.32 -28.09 2.55
CA GLY A 420 -4.00 -26.72 2.11
C GLY A 420 -4.64 -25.65 3.00
N ASN A 421 -5.90 -25.85 3.38
CA ASN A 421 -6.61 -24.99 4.32
C ASN A 421 -6.00 -25.05 5.72
N ALA A 422 -5.62 -26.23 6.20
CA ALA A 422 -4.97 -26.39 7.50
C ALA A 422 -3.63 -25.63 7.55
N ILE A 423 -2.79 -25.75 6.53
CA ILE A 423 -1.52 -24.98 6.45
C ILE A 423 -1.80 -23.47 6.43
N TYR A 424 -2.83 -23.05 5.70
CA TYR A 424 -3.22 -21.66 5.63
C TYR A 424 -3.61 -21.10 7.00
N TYR A 425 -4.55 -21.73 7.71
CA TYR A 425 -5.03 -21.23 9.00
C TYR A 425 -4.00 -21.39 10.13
N GLU A 426 -3.38 -22.57 10.23
CA GLU A 426 -2.46 -22.89 11.33
C GLU A 426 -1.12 -22.17 11.22
N MET A 427 -0.63 -21.92 10.01
CA MET A 427 0.68 -21.27 9.82
C MET A 427 0.54 -19.85 9.30
N PHE A 428 -0.20 -19.63 8.22
CA PHE A 428 -0.22 -18.34 7.54
C PHE A 428 -1.09 -17.31 8.28
N GLU A 429 -2.35 -17.63 8.61
CA GLU A 429 -3.22 -16.75 9.38
C GLU A 429 -2.68 -16.52 10.81
N THR A 430 -2.09 -17.53 11.43
CA THR A 430 -1.43 -17.37 12.74
C THR A 430 -0.26 -16.37 12.70
N LEU A 431 0.50 -16.34 11.60
CA LEU A 431 1.64 -15.42 11.40
C LEU A 431 1.23 -14.04 10.90
N PHE A 432 0.21 -13.95 10.05
CA PHE A 432 -0.10 -12.76 9.24
C PHE A 432 -1.57 -12.32 9.28
N GLY A 433 -2.47 -13.11 9.84
CA GLY A 433 -3.93 -12.92 9.75
C GLY A 433 -4.54 -11.90 10.70
N LYS A 434 -3.75 -11.21 11.53
CA LYS A 434 -4.22 -10.09 12.35
C LYS A 434 -3.49 -8.81 11.89
N GLU A 435 -4.27 -7.80 11.51
CA GLU A 435 -3.81 -6.55 10.87
C GLU A 435 -2.67 -5.83 11.62
N ASP A 436 -2.58 -6.00 12.94
CA ASP A 436 -1.59 -5.35 13.80
C ASP A 436 -0.56 -6.30 14.46
N ARG A 437 -0.56 -7.61 14.14
CA ARG A 437 0.39 -8.55 14.76
C ARG A 437 1.76 -8.44 14.09
N GLN A 438 2.65 -7.64 14.69
CA GLN A 438 4.04 -7.54 14.22
C GLN A 438 4.77 -8.88 14.37
N LEU A 439 5.43 -9.31 13.29
CA LEU A 439 6.20 -10.55 13.26
C LEU A 439 7.52 -10.38 14.03
N GLU A 440 7.55 -10.83 15.27
CA GLU A 440 8.79 -10.86 16.07
C GLU A 440 9.59 -12.13 15.81
N LEU A 441 10.90 -11.99 15.61
CA LEU A 441 11.81 -13.14 15.47
C LEU A 441 12.62 -13.30 16.76
N ARG A 442 12.76 -14.56 17.20
CA ARG A 442 13.59 -14.92 18.34
C ARG A 442 14.74 -15.83 17.92
N SER A 443 15.88 -15.72 18.58
CA SER A 443 16.98 -16.66 18.40
C SER A 443 17.66 -17.04 19.72
N GLY A 444 18.27 -18.22 19.75
CA GLY A 444 18.94 -18.76 20.93
C GLY A 444 18.00 -18.92 22.12
N PHE A 445 16.81 -19.46 21.87
CA PHE A 445 15.78 -19.60 22.90
C PHE A 445 16.17 -20.69 23.89
N ARG A 446 16.33 -20.32 25.16
CA ARG A 446 16.61 -21.23 26.26
C ARG A 446 15.50 -21.17 27.29
N TYR A 447 15.03 -22.33 27.72
CA TYR A 447 14.00 -22.44 28.73
C TYR A 447 14.40 -23.51 29.75
N ASN A 448 14.86 -23.06 30.92
CA ASN A 448 15.18 -23.95 32.03
C ASN A 448 14.02 -23.97 33.02
N ILE A 449 13.50 -25.15 33.30
CA ILE A 449 12.37 -25.40 34.21
C ILE A 449 12.90 -26.22 35.37
N ARG A 450 12.66 -25.77 36.59
CA ARG A 450 13.04 -26.49 37.81
C ARG A 450 11.84 -26.69 38.72
N ILE A 451 11.53 -27.95 39.02
CA ILE A 451 10.49 -28.32 39.97
C ILE A 451 11.12 -28.70 41.32
N ALA A 452 10.58 -28.15 42.40
CA ALA A 452 10.99 -28.46 43.77
C ALA A 452 9.78 -28.57 44.72
N GLN A 453 9.94 -29.31 45.81
CA GLN A 453 8.96 -29.29 46.92
C GLN A 453 8.91 -27.90 47.56
N LEU A 454 7.72 -27.47 48.00
CA LEU A 454 7.58 -26.27 48.82
C LEU A 454 8.21 -26.51 50.21
N PRO A 455 8.86 -25.50 50.82
CA PRO A 455 9.36 -25.61 52.19
C PRO A 455 8.20 -25.88 53.17
N LYS A 456 8.34 -26.89 54.04
CA LYS A 456 7.35 -27.20 55.09
C LYS A 456 7.27 -26.06 56.11
N VAL A 457 6.20 -25.27 56.11
CA VAL A 457 5.97 -24.20 57.09
C VAL A 457 5.22 -24.77 58.30
N LYS A 458 5.81 -24.64 59.50
CA LYS A 458 5.35 -25.25 60.78
C LYS A 458 3.92 -24.89 61.26
N LYS A 459 3.16 -24.03 60.56
CA LYS A 459 1.79 -23.61 60.95
C LYS A 459 0.72 -23.72 59.85
N ALA A 460 1.04 -24.20 58.64
CA ALA A 460 0.07 -24.36 57.54
C ALA A 460 0.11 -25.80 57.00
N ALA A 461 -0.20 -26.76 57.86
CA ALA A 461 0.03 -28.19 57.63
C ALA A 461 -0.97 -28.90 56.69
N LYS A 462 -1.91 -28.19 56.04
CA LYS A 462 -2.83 -28.81 55.06
C LYS A 462 -2.67 -28.34 53.60
N HIS A 463 -2.12 -27.15 53.35
CA HIS A 463 -2.09 -26.59 51.98
C HIS A 463 -0.72 -26.61 51.30
N SER A 464 0.41 -26.73 52.04
CA SER A 464 1.76 -26.72 51.43
C SER A 464 2.11 -28.00 50.67
N ASP A 465 1.53 -29.14 51.05
CA ASP A 465 1.80 -30.43 50.41
C ASP A 465 1.08 -30.61 49.06
N ALA A 466 0.15 -29.73 48.69
CA ALA A 466 -0.65 -29.83 47.46
C ALA A 466 0.00 -29.18 46.23
N TYR A 467 1.12 -28.47 46.38
CA TYR A 467 1.75 -27.71 45.29
C TYR A 467 3.27 -27.95 45.20
N PHE A 468 3.81 -27.83 43.99
CA PHE A 468 5.24 -27.69 43.71
C PHE A 468 5.61 -26.21 43.56
N ARG A 469 6.86 -25.86 43.85
CA ARG A 469 7.47 -24.62 43.35
C ARG A 469 8.09 -24.90 41.99
N VAL A 470 7.70 -24.11 41.00
CA VAL A 470 8.29 -24.13 39.67
C VAL A 470 9.07 -22.83 39.47
N SER A 471 10.36 -22.95 39.18
CA SER A 471 11.19 -21.83 38.78
C SER A 471 11.53 -21.97 37.31
N THR A 472 11.31 -20.91 36.54
CA THR A 472 11.64 -20.86 35.12
C THR A 472 12.63 -19.76 34.84
N HIS A 473 13.63 -20.07 34.01
CA HIS A 473 14.53 -19.10 33.43
C HIS A 473 14.38 -19.18 31.91
N ILE A 474 13.87 -18.10 31.33
CA ILE A 474 13.67 -17.96 29.89
C ILE A 474 14.68 -16.95 29.35
N GLU A 475 15.37 -17.31 28.28
CA GLU A 475 16.33 -16.46 27.59
C GLU A 475 16.11 -16.52 26.08
N TYR A 476 16.21 -15.39 25.40
CA TYR A 476 16.25 -15.32 23.94
C TYR A 476 16.77 -13.97 23.47
N LYS A 477 17.19 -13.90 22.20
CA LYS A 477 17.52 -12.64 21.52
C LYS A 477 16.35 -12.19 20.65
N LYS A 478 16.05 -10.89 20.68
CA LYS A 478 15.10 -10.23 19.77
C LYS A 478 15.47 -8.77 19.55
N THR A 479 14.91 -8.16 18.51
CA THR A 479 14.92 -6.70 18.37
C THR A 479 13.90 -6.08 19.32
N ILE A 480 14.33 -5.24 20.25
CA ILE A 480 13.41 -4.53 21.14
C ILE A 480 12.82 -3.30 20.46
N LYS A 481 11.51 -3.06 20.64
CA LYS A 481 10.79 -1.96 19.99
C LYS A 481 10.27 -0.92 20.97
N ASN A 482 10.08 -1.31 22.22
CA ASN A 482 9.55 -0.46 23.27
C ASN A 482 10.52 -0.45 24.45
N ASN A 483 10.66 0.71 25.11
CA ASN A 483 11.44 0.83 26.34
C ASN A 483 10.68 0.35 27.59
N ILE A 484 9.41 -0.03 27.41
CA ILE A 484 8.54 -0.65 28.41
C ILE A 484 7.89 -1.90 27.81
N PHE A 485 7.73 -2.93 28.61
CA PHE A 485 7.02 -4.15 28.26
C PHE A 485 6.45 -4.80 29.51
N MET A 486 5.52 -5.75 29.35
CA MET A 486 4.91 -6.45 30.46
C MET A 486 5.10 -7.96 30.38
N ILE A 487 5.19 -8.58 31.55
CA ILE A 487 5.05 -10.02 31.73
C ILE A 487 3.64 -10.26 32.30
N GLY A 488 2.80 -10.93 31.53
CA GLY A 488 1.41 -11.18 31.88
C GLY A 488 1.21 -12.57 32.46
N CYS A 489 0.39 -12.68 33.50
CA CYS A 489 -0.06 -13.93 34.07
C CYS A 489 -1.60 -13.99 34.01
N ALA A 490 -2.11 -15.03 33.36
CA ALA A 490 -3.53 -15.30 33.17
C ALA A 490 -4.00 -16.42 34.09
N LEU A 491 -5.27 -16.40 34.50
CA LEU A 491 -5.92 -17.46 35.27
C LEU A 491 -6.78 -18.40 34.40
N ASN A 492 -7.08 -17.99 33.17
CA ASN A 492 -7.90 -18.75 32.24
C ASN A 492 -7.54 -18.41 30.79
N ASN A 493 -8.07 -19.20 29.85
CA ASN A 493 -7.76 -19.06 28.43
C ASN A 493 -8.24 -17.73 27.84
N SER A 494 -9.34 -17.14 28.33
CA SER A 494 -9.82 -15.83 27.87
C SER A 494 -8.85 -14.70 28.22
N GLN A 495 -8.31 -14.72 29.44
CA GLN A 495 -7.25 -13.80 29.86
C GLN A 495 -5.96 -14.02 29.07
N LEU A 496 -5.58 -15.28 28.87
CA LEU A 496 -4.40 -15.63 28.08
C LEU A 496 -4.52 -15.10 26.65
N ALA A 497 -5.68 -15.29 25.99
CA ALA A 497 -5.96 -14.76 24.66
C ALA A 497 -5.81 -13.23 24.62
N ALA A 498 -6.33 -12.51 25.61
CA ALA A 498 -6.19 -11.06 25.67
C ALA A 498 -4.72 -10.59 25.87
N LEU A 499 -3.85 -11.40 26.49
CA LEU A 499 -2.41 -11.14 26.58
C LEU A 499 -1.66 -11.46 25.27
N PHE A 500 -2.19 -12.33 24.42
CA PHE A 500 -1.66 -12.54 23.07
C PHE A 500 -1.93 -11.34 22.15
N GLU A 501 -2.97 -10.55 22.44
CA GLU A 501 -3.37 -9.40 21.63
C GLU A 501 -2.65 -8.10 22.00
N ASP A 502 -2.01 -8.03 23.17
CA ASP A 502 -1.29 -6.83 23.58
C ASP A 502 0.16 -6.82 23.04
N PRO A 503 0.56 -5.82 22.22
CA PRO A 503 1.88 -5.74 21.62
C PRO A 503 3.01 -5.42 22.62
N LEU A 504 2.68 -4.93 23.83
CA LEU A 504 3.62 -4.68 24.91
C LEU A 504 3.80 -5.90 25.82
N CYS A 505 3.02 -6.97 25.64
CA CYS A 505 3.24 -8.21 26.36
C CYS A 505 4.45 -8.95 25.76
N GLU A 506 5.48 -9.16 26.56
CA GLU A 506 6.71 -9.85 26.14
C GLU A 506 6.63 -11.36 26.44
N TYR A 507 6.09 -11.69 27.60
CA TYR A 507 5.94 -13.07 28.06
C TYR A 507 4.59 -13.28 28.76
N ARG A 508 4.02 -14.47 28.55
CA ARG A 508 2.70 -14.86 29.07
C ARG A 508 2.83 -16.13 29.88
N TRP A 509 2.14 -16.19 31.00
CA TRP A 509 2.02 -17.38 31.83
C TRP A 509 0.54 -17.70 32.07
N LEU A 510 0.16 -18.97 32.02
CA LEU A 510 -1.16 -19.42 32.46
C LEU A 510 -0.99 -20.08 33.83
N LEU A 511 -1.43 -19.39 34.88
CA LEU A 511 -1.51 -19.95 36.22
C LEU A 511 -2.70 -20.90 36.25
N GLY A 512 -2.42 -22.20 36.32
CA GLY A 512 -3.44 -23.25 36.25
C GLY A 512 -4.53 -23.16 37.33
N SER A 513 -5.60 -23.92 37.17
CA SER A 513 -6.75 -23.91 38.08
C SER A 513 -6.50 -24.74 39.34
N GLY A 514 -5.94 -24.14 40.38
CA GLY A 514 -5.87 -24.70 41.73
C GLY A 514 -6.90 -24.01 42.64
N LYS A 515 -7.63 -24.77 43.46
CA LYS A 515 -8.72 -24.23 44.32
C LYS A 515 -8.29 -23.08 45.24
N ASP A 516 -7.00 -22.99 45.56
CA ASP A 516 -6.43 -22.02 46.50
C ASP A 516 -5.34 -21.10 45.89
N LEU A 517 -5.18 -21.06 44.57
CA LEU A 517 -4.18 -20.23 43.91
C LEU A 517 -4.61 -18.76 43.86
N VAL A 518 -3.74 -17.88 44.33
CA VAL A 518 -3.91 -16.42 44.31
C VAL A 518 -2.76 -15.85 43.49
N ILE A 519 -3.07 -15.26 42.34
CA ILE A 519 -2.07 -14.87 41.33
C ILE A 519 -1.02 -13.89 41.88
N GLU A 520 -1.41 -12.94 42.72
CA GLU A 520 -0.53 -11.94 43.31
C GLU A 520 0.46 -12.54 44.33
N ARG A 521 0.13 -13.71 44.89
CA ARG A 521 0.96 -14.43 45.87
C ARG A 521 1.78 -15.54 45.23
N ASP A 522 1.23 -16.18 44.19
CA ASP A 522 1.69 -17.47 43.69
C ASP A 522 2.35 -17.37 42.30
N PHE A 523 2.46 -16.17 41.74
CA PHE A 523 3.25 -15.84 40.55
C PHE A 523 4.17 -14.65 40.87
N THR A 524 5.46 -14.81 40.65
CA THR A 524 6.45 -13.76 40.89
C THR A 524 7.46 -13.71 39.75
N VAL A 525 7.66 -12.52 39.18
CA VAL A 525 8.81 -12.24 38.32
C VAL A 525 9.98 -11.88 39.24
N GLU A 526 10.91 -12.80 39.43
CA GLU A 526 12.05 -12.62 40.33
C GLU A 526 13.08 -11.66 39.73
N ARG A 527 13.30 -11.74 38.42
CA ARG A 527 14.31 -10.93 37.73
C ARG A 527 14.02 -10.77 36.25
N VAL A 528 14.34 -9.61 35.70
CA VAL A 528 14.35 -9.34 34.25
C VAL A 528 15.67 -8.67 33.88
N ARG A 529 16.36 -9.19 32.86
CA ARG A 529 17.59 -8.59 32.32
C ARG A 529 17.50 -8.34 30.83
N VAL A 530 18.13 -7.25 30.38
CA VAL A 530 18.36 -6.94 28.96
C VAL A 530 19.85 -6.68 28.74
N ASP A 531 20.51 -7.53 27.95
CA ASP A 531 21.97 -7.63 27.78
C ASP A 531 22.72 -7.62 29.12
N ASN A 532 22.37 -8.57 29.99
CA ASN A 532 22.95 -8.74 31.32
C ASN A 532 22.73 -7.58 32.31
N LYS A 533 21.93 -6.57 31.97
CA LYS A 533 21.57 -5.46 32.88
C LYS A 533 20.17 -5.67 33.46
N ASP A 534 20.03 -5.49 34.77
CA ASP A 534 18.73 -5.60 35.45
C ASP A 534 17.77 -4.48 35.02
N ILE A 535 16.55 -4.89 34.67
CA ILE A 535 15.44 -3.99 34.33
C ILE A 535 14.47 -3.96 35.51
N PRO A 536 14.19 -2.78 36.07
CA PRO A 536 13.31 -2.69 37.22
C PRO A 536 11.86 -2.97 36.83
N VAL A 537 11.13 -3.57 37.78
CA VAL A 537 9.66 -3.60 37.75
C VAL A 537 9.17 -2.19 38.10
N MET A 538 8.44 -1.57 37.19
CA MET A 538 7.88 -0.23 37.34
C MET A 538 6.57 -0.27 38.12
N GLU A 539 5.71 -1.23 37.79
CA GLU A 539 4.38 -1.37 38.38
C GLU A 539 3.89 -2.82 38.24
N THR A 540 3.04 -3.26 39.17
CA THR A 540 2.24 -4.46 39.01
C THR A 540 0.76 -4.11 39.11
N LYS A 541 -0.06 -4.57 38.17
CA LYS A 541 -1.50 -4.25 38.16
C LYS A 541 -2.36 -5.45 37.79
N LYS A 542 -3.56 -5.50 38.36
CA LYS A 542 -4.60 -6.47 38.00
C LYS A 542 -5.56 -5.82 37.02
N THR A 543 -5.71 -6.40 35.84
CA THR A 543 -6.59 -5.90 34.79
C THR A 543 -7.59 -6.99 34.39
N ARG A 544 -8.49 -6.65 33.46
CA ARG A 544 -9.37 -7.64 32.82
C ARG A 544 -8.61 -8.78 32.12
N ARG A 545 -7.32 -8.59 31.81
CA ARG A 545 -6.46 -9.54 31.10
C ARG A 545 -5.65 -10.45 32.03
N GLY A 546 -5.70 -10.21 33.34
CA GLY A 546 -4.93 -10.96 34.34
C GLY A 546 -4.04 -10.05 35.18
N TYR A 547 -2.95 -10.62 35.70
CA TYR A 547 -1.94 -9.91 36.49
C TYR A 547 -0.78 -9.49 35.57
N GLU A 548 -0.47 -8.21 35.53
CA GLU A 548 0.52 -7.62 34.64
C GLU A 548 1.69 -7.07 35.45
N VAL A 549 2.92 -7.52 35.15
CA VAL A 549 4.16 -7.01 35.73
C VAL A 549 4.87 -6.16 34.68
N TRP A 550 4.85 -4.84 34.84
CA TRP A 550 5.42 -3.89 33.90
C TRP A 550 6.88 -3.64 34.22
N CYS A 551 7.74 -3.87 33.23
CA CYS A 551 9.18 -3.71 33.31
C CYS A 551 9.63 -2.64 32.31
N GLY A 552 10.57 -1.81 32.70
CA GLY A 552 11.07 -0.77 31.80
C GLY A 552 12.17 0.07 32.39
N SER A 553 12.89 0.78 31.54
CA SER A 553 13.93 1.71 31.96
C SER A 553 14.16 2.75 30.87
N GLU A 554 14.47 3.98 31.25
CA GLU A 554 14.93 5.01 30.33
C GLU A 554 16.16 4.57 29.52
N LYS A 555 17.04 3.75 30.12
CA LYS A 555 18.23 3.19 29.47
C LYS A 555 17.90 2.22 28.33
N LEU A 556 16.66 1.73 28.21
CA LEU A 556 16.23 0.90 27.09
C LEU A 556 15.90 1.70 25.83
N LYS A 557 15.69 3.03 25.93
CA LYS A 557 15.42 3.89 24.76
C LYS A 557 16.57 3.84 23.75
N GLU A 558 17.80 3.81 24.23
CA GLU A 558 19.02 3.71 23.40
C GLU A 558 19.13 2.36 22.66
N LYS A 559 18.39 1.34 23.11
CA LYS A 559 18.40 0.00 22.52
C LYS A 559 17.21 -0.28 21.61
N ILE A 560 16.28 0.66 21.46
CA ILE A 560 15.15 0.51 20.53
C ILE A 560 15.71 0.26 19.12
N ASN A 561 15.09 -0.68 18.41
CA ASN A 561 15.49 -1.18 17.09
C ASN A 561 16.83 -1.93 17.03
N HIS A 562 17.43 -2.27 18.17
CA HIS A 562 18.63 -3.11 18.23
C HIS A 562 18.29 -4.52 18.76
N GLU A 563 19.06 -5.52 18.32
CA GLU A 563 18.99 -6.87 18.88
C GLU A 563 19.54 -6.85 20.31
N VAL A 564 18.76 -7.40 21.24
CA VAL A 564 19.11 -7.52 22.65
C VAL A 564 18.83 -8.93 23.14
N LYS A 565 19.57 -9.35 24.16
CA LYS A 565 19.34 -10.58 24.91
C LYS A 565 18.39 -10.29 26.07
N ILE A 566 17.21 -10.91 26.06
CA ILE A 566 16.23 -10.83 27.16
C ILE A 566 16.34 -12.08 28.02
N GLU A 567 16.36 -11.89 29.33
CA GLU A 567 16.33 -12.96 30.34
C GLU A 567 15.23 -12.67 31.35
N ILE A 568 14.38 -13.67 31.63
CA ILE A 568 13.24 -13.56 32.55
C ILE A 568 13.27 -14.73 33.50
N GLU A 569 13.27 -14.45 34.80
CA GLU A 569 13.21 -15.44 35.87
C GLU A 569 11.85 -15.32 36.58
N ILE A 570 11.10 -16.43 36.60
CA ILE A 570 9.76 -16.49 37.18
C ILE A 570 9.72 -17.63 38.19
N ALA A 571 9.09 -17.39 39.35
CA ALA A 571 8.71 -18.41 40.30
C ALA A 571 7.20 -18.50 40.42
N THR A 572 6.66 -19.71 40.33
CA THR A 572 5.23 -19.97 40.44
C THR A 572 4.93 -21.18 41.31
N LYS A 573 3.69 -21.27 41.80
CA LYS A 573 3.14 -22.52 42.34
C LYS A 573 2.39 -23.28 41.28
N GLN A 574 2.65 -24.59 41.20
CA GLN A 574 1.89 -25.52 40.37
C GLN A 574 1.24 -26.58 41.24
N ALA A 575 -0.05 -26.83 41.04
CA ALA A 575 -0.77 -27.85 41.79
C ALA A 575 -0.24 -29.25 41.41
N LYS A 576 -0.05 -30.13 42.39
CA LYS A 576 0.51 -31.47 42.16
C LYS A 576 -0.41 -32.35 41.31
N ASP A 577 -1.72 -32.17 41.44
CA ASP A 577 -2.72 -32.84 40.60
C ASP A 577 -2.63 -32.44 39.11
N ASN A 578 -2.03 -31.29 38.79
CA ASN A 578 -1.70 -30.92 37.41
C ASN A 578 -0.42 -31.63 36.94
N LYS A 579 -0.61 -32.77 36.29
CA LYS A 579 0.43 -33.69 35.80
C LYS A 579 1.13 -33.29 34.50
N ILE A 580 0.87 -32.08 34.00
CA ILE A 580 1.43 -31.60 32.73
C ILE A 580 2.14 -30.27 32.88
N PHE A 581 3.20 -30.06 32.11
CA PHE A 581 3.87 -28.77 31.95
C PHE A 581 4.12 -28.48 30.47
N PRO A 582 3.26 -27.66 29.83
CA PRO A 582 3.43 -27.31 28.43
C PRO A 582 4.41 -26.15 28.24
N VAL A 583 5.21 -26.22 27.19
CA VAL A 583 6.06 -25.13 26.67
C VAL A 583 5.68 -24.90 25.22
N TYR A 584 5.23 -23.69 24.91
CA TYR A 584 4.87 -23.28 23.55
C TYR A 584 5.76 -22.14 23.06
N LEU A 585 6.16 -22.24 21.79
CA LEU A 585 6.82 -21.16 21.06
C LEU A 585 5.75 -20.28 20.41
N VAL A 586 5.68 -19.03 20.85
CA VAL A 586 4.69 -18.06 20.37
C VAL A 586 5.14 -17.36 19.08
N TYR A 587 6.44 -17.29 18.85
CA TYR A 587 7.07 -16.56 17.76
C TYR A 587 8.00 -17.47 16.96
N PRO A 588 8.23 -17.20 15.67
CA PRO A 588 9.26 -17.88 14.91
C PRO A 588 10.60 -17.80 15.64
N THR A 589 11.17 -18.95 15.95
CA THR A 589 12.32 -19.09 16.84
C THR A 589 13.41 -19.88 16.16
N ARG A 590 14.65 -19.35 16.17
CA ARG A 590 15.82 -20.03 15.63
C ARG A 590 16.69 -20.59 16.76
N GLY A 591 16.84 -21.91 16.81
CA GLY A 591 17.53 -22.61 17.91
C GLY A 591 16.71 -22.66 19.20
N VAL A 592 16.61 -23.85 19.79
CA VAL A 592 15.80 -24.12 21.00
C VAL A 592 16.59 -25.03 21.94
N ASP A 593 16.69 -24.67 23.21
CA ASP A 593 17.24 -25.50 24.30
C ASP A 593 16.28 -25.46 25.50
N ILE A 594 15.55 -26.55 25.72
CA ILE A 594 14.57 -26.68 26.81
C ILE A 594 15.06 -27.74 27.79
N ASN A 595 15.30 -27.34 29.03
CA ASN A 595 15.68 -28.23 30.13
C ASN A 595 14.53 -28.32 31.13
N PHE A 596 14.11 -29.54 31.44
CA PHE A 596 13.12 -29.84 32.47
C PHE A 596 13.76 -30.64 33.60
N ASN A 597 14.10 -29.96 34.70
CA ASN A 597 14.75 -30.54 35.87
C ASN A 597 13.75 -30.83 36.99
N TYR A 598 13.67 -32.09 37.38
CA TYR A 598 12.78 -32.60 38.42
C TYR A 598 13.52 -33.47 39.45
N GLU A 599 14.85 -33.35 39.57
CA GLU A 599 15.67 -34.14 40.50
C GLU A 599 15.28 -33.95 41.99
N LYS A 600 14.67 -32.82 42.33
CA LYS A 600 14.26 -32.48 43.70
C LYS A 600 12.84 -32.93 44.06
N VAL A 601 12.18 -33.69 43.18
CA VAL A 601 10.82 -34.20 43.37
C VAL A 601 10.73 -35.65 42.88
N GLU A 602 9.93 -36.47 43.55
CA GLU A 602 9.70 -37.85 43.15
C GLU A 602 8.58 -37.92 42.09
N LEU A 603 8.91 -37.58 40.85
CA LEU A 603 8.02 -37.76 39.71
C LEU A 603 8.29 -39.11 39.04
N LYS A 604 7.24 -39.85 38.71
CA LYS A 604 7.31 -41.14 38.01
C LYS A 604 6.93 -40.95 36.54
N ASN A 605 7.41 -41.84 35.68
CA ASN A 605 7.00 -41.93 34.27
C ASN A 605 7.08 -40.59 33.50
N VAL A 606 8.07 -39.74 33.80
CA VAL A 606 8.20 -38.45 33.13
C VAL A 606 8.50 -38.66 31.65
N LYS A 607 7.67 -38.07 30.79
CA LYS A 607 7.77 -38.11 29.32
C LYS A 607 7.73 -36.70 28.76
N ALA A 608 8.29 -36.54 27.57
CA ALA A 608 8.24 -35.30 26.81
C ALA A 608 7.64 -35.60 25.43
N GLU A 609 6.46 -35.02 25.16
CA GLU A 609 5.80 -35.10 23.86
C GLU A 609 6.07 -33.81 23.08
N SER A 610 6.99 -33.88 22.11
CA SER A 610 7.41 -32.73 21.32
C SER A 610 6.68 -32.65 19.99
N PHE A 611 6.27 -31.45 19.60
CA PHE A 611 5.63 -31.13 18.32
C PHE A 611 6.28 -29.87 17.77
N PHE A 612 7.34 -30.05 16.98
CA PHE A 612 8.06 -28.94 16.36
C PHE A 612 7.79 -28.91 14.86
N ALA A 613 7.40 -27.74 14.35
CA ALA A 613 7.23 -27.48 12.92
C ALA A 613 8.40 -26.64 12.40
N GLY A 614 9.04 -27.08 11.32
CA GLY A 614 10.22 -26.45 10.75
C GLY A 614 10.75 -27.24 9.56
N ARG A 615 11.85 -26.78 8.94
CA ARG A 615 12.46 -27.48 7.79
C ARG A 615 13.03 -28.84 8.22
N HIS A 616 13.77 -28.87 9.33
CA HIS A 616 14.28 -30.09 9.94
C HIS A 616 14.07 -30.06 11.47
N PRO A 617 12.82 -30.25 11.94
CA PRO A 617 12.46 -29.94 13.33
C PRO A 617 12.79 -31.06 14.31
N GLN A 618 13.63 -32.04 13.95
CA GLN A 618 13.91 -33.18 14.83
C GLN A 618 14.73 -32.75 16.05
N PRO A 619 14.17 -32.81 17.26
CA PRO A 619 14.92 -32.45 18.45
C PRO A 619 15.85 -33.59 18.87
N SER A 620 17.04 -33.25 19.35
CA SER A 620 17.83 -34.18 20.15
C SER A 620 17.29 -34.17 21.58
N ILE A 621 16.81 -35.31 22.05
CA ILE A 621 16.31 -35.48 23.42
C ILE A 621 17.34 -36.27 24.21
N ALA A 622 17.84 -35.68 25.30
CA ALA A 622 18.70 -36.35 26.26
C ALA A 622 18.03 -36.31 27.64
N GLY A 623 18.32 -37.28 28.49
CA GLY A 623 17.74 -37.27 29.83
C GLY A 623 18.39 -38.28 30.75
N SER A 624 18.21 -38.05 32.05
CA SER A 624 18.60 -39.00 33.09
C SER A 624 17.37 -39.31 33.93
N LYS A 625 17.07 -40.60 34.08
CA LYS A 625 15.91 -41.09 34.82
C LYS A 625 15.92 -40.48 36.23
N ASN A 626 14.79 -39.90 36.62
CA ASN A 626 14.58 -39.22 37.91
C ASN A 626 15.40 -37.92 38.10
N LYS A 627 15.93 -37.31 37.03
CA LYS A 627 16.70 -36.06 37.13
C LYS A 627 16.22 -34.96 36.20
N PHE A 628 16.32 -35.18 34.88
CA PHE A 628 15.98 -34.15 33.90
C PHE A 628 15.72 -34.72 32.50
N ILE A 629 15.06 -33.91 31.67
CA ILE A 629 14.93 -34.08 30.22
C ILE A 629 15.42 -32.80 29.54
N ASP A 630 16.34 -32.93 28.59
CA ASP A 630 16.87 -31.89 27.71
C ASP A 630 16.36 -32.09 26.30
N ILE A 631 15.92 -31.01 25.67
CA ILE A 631 15.41 -30.99 24.31
C ILE A 631 16.13 -29.88 23.57
N LYS A 632 16.90 -30.25 22.54
CA LYS A 632 17.68 -29.29 21.76
C LYS A 632 17.38 -29.36 20.28
N ILE A 633 17.30 -28.19 19.66
CA ILE A 633 17.20 -27.99 18.22
C ILE A 633 18.30 -27.03 17.82
N SER A 634 18.99 -27.37 16.72
CA SER A 634 20.12 -26.62 16.16
C SER A 634 19.82 -25.12 16.00
N ASP A 635 20.82 -24.29 16.32
CA ASP A 635 20.79 -22.82 16.13
C ASP A 635 20.69 -22.38 14.66
N LYS A 636 20.74 -23.32 13.72
CA LYS A 636 20.54 -23.08 12.28
C LYS A 636 19.10 -23.32 11.84
N GLU A 637 18.29 -24.00 12.65
CA GLU A 637 16.93 -24.40 12.28
C GLU A 637 15.90 -23.38 12.77
N TRP A 638 14.94 -23.07 11.89
CA TRP A 638 13.79 -22.26 12.22
C TRP A 638 12.62 -23.13 12.65
N ILE A 639 12.04 -22.76 13.78
CA ILE A 639 10.87 -23.38 14.36
C ILE A 639 9.71 -22.38 14.32
N PHE A 640 8.60 -22.82 13.75
CA PHE A 640 7.41 -22.00 13.59
C PHE A 640 6.65 -21.85 14.92
N PRO A 641 5.81 -20.81 15.08
CA PRO A 641 4.89 -20.69 16.20
C PRO A 641 4.00 -21.92 16.38
N THR A 642 3.32 -22.00 17.52
CA THR A 642 2.47 -23.13 17.94
C THR A 642 3.19 -24.46 18.11
N SER A 643 4.48 -24.52 17.80
CA SER A 643 5.39 -25.59 18.15
C SER A 643 5.72 -25.62 19.65
N GLY A 644 6.15 -26.76 20.17
CA GLY A 644 6.51 -26.87 21.57
C GLY A 644 6.77 -28.30 22.06
N VAL A 645 6.71 -28.44 23.37
CA VAL A 645 6.78 -29.71 24.09
C VAL A 645 5.83 -29.70 25.28
N ILE A 646 5.19 -30.83 25.54
CA ILE A 646 4.45 -31.06 26.78
C ILE A 646 5.20 -32.10 27.61
N PHE A 647 5.61 -31.71 28.81
CA PHE A 647 6.12 -32.66 29.80
C PHE A 647 4.94 -33.26 30.57
N ILE A 648 4.91 -34.57 30.71
CA ILE A 648 3.81 -35.32 31.35
C ILE A 648 4.44 -36.28 32.36
N TRP A 649 3.85 -36.40 33.54
CA TRP A 649 4.34 -37.32 34.57
C TRP A 649 3.23 -37.92 35.43
N ASP A 650 3.60 -38.93 36.21
CA ASP A 650 2.81 -39.47 37.30
C ASP A 650 3.41 -39.08 38.66
N ILE A 651 2.58 -39.16 39.71
CA ILE A 651 2.97 -38.95 41.11
C ILE A 651 2.91 -40.28 41.83
#